data_AF-A0A915BQY9-F1
#
_entry.id   AF-A0A915BQY9-F1
#
_cell.length_a   1.000
_cell.length_b   1.000
_cell.length_c   1.000
_cell.angle_alpha   90.00
_cell.angle_beta   90.00
_cell.angle_gamma   90.00
#
_symmetry.space_group_name_H-M   'P 1'
#
loop_
_entity.id
_entity.type
_entity.pdbx_description
1 polymer ?
#
loop_
_entity_poly.entity_id
_entity_poly.type
_entity_poly.pdbx_seq_one_letter_code
_entity_poly.pdbx_strand_id
1 'polypeptide(L)'
;MDPSSALDIAPVERLLISCRGSEDVLKYCESELLPFFDQNIASWKRQGRQFPFPLHVKFMLRFVPYSPDLVIDLSKNGHHRWDQHAFLHLFFMKPSSVDEYRLGSRHEVSEWFASVSQVNGAQWLILFDSTKAREKKNRGTLLERIKSDFAKHTSRVVEIHEGSSQCMNGLQLLMQSYLLSSLDAFVSYEESYLSVLKEDYKSSDFNFIAYCEYQMEMSRLYSTLGVLEHVLAKYDELDALLSLIVDHFSKESTKPSWLCGESHIGDGCPLLTALAQCNAPPQRRSVSLIEIRSLIVAHQIIVSLRIFDERVRHLSGGSPPNAIQMKCDFAAIILRYSNHCITSICEECSAMGLKLDHGEVQCWTVAFCVEAMQFVSLLTQAAHVEHASYFACSLSTRKCAAITELGKYVESGESKALLAWFEKGVALCARSAAESNAVVEIRLILSDQQQFTHYMQKYHESSIALLKHFGWKRQSKLLGWQLANFLLSSDRVEGALPYLLKFVSGLIREGVSLLLVERTLVLVVQHLEASPNLYLKELVDFYVILSIHSAEKNDRLAYCKRLFALLERNNSTKIRHSVRSSTPYRALYISAKSIPSRITATPGDVLRIAITVTNNLPLSLENYLVRCVFRLASSSCSRQKPTGGRSPLFECSYNHADGVNRFGCIWKGEYGVLPRDSVSETDVPICSGDEPQKSIVFEEREKRGELRGGNNVLTLEAKASDVGVYMLENVDIEVAGVLYVTFAWMDIPEIERDNSRRPICFVYRKAATVSLRAVKGGYALSGVAQRLDFELSSGSEPIGDASTSLRVTSSNKASNIEFWDESTSKWLKWCHPQVGSLAVNEHRSMTVYICKALRNLTTYDEADSDVATTSDQICVEWLGKEWTFVVEFRSLISVRATTSLLEDKALLEMQMSRVRDDGWVILPQEAVLLESSIDEPQIPAKLLNTKLTPIVPKSSYRIVWVLPPRRQHSEETVEHEIRFAYRVRANGHFDPDIPEGVYDREYVYEEDIALTVQRACYELCAQLLSSQPGAVLCRVDSACDLIVSLRSLTNKVETVVIGVDADSRFWAINEKHKLLYVKESGLGQTSFSVVPKMVGFLPYPSITVYCCHHLRTSSDKSLGHIEQSMFGAHLASFIRTNGKQVHVLGAFNPSADQKSTSSDKSRRLKEAKSRLTKLFD
;
A
#
# COMPACT_ATOMS: atom_id res chain seq x y z
N MET A 1 47.87 6.81 -12.04
CA MET A 1 48.52 6.48 -10.76
C MET A 1 48.02 5.11 -10.36
N ASP A 2 48.92 4.18 -10.05
CA ASP A 2 48.58 2.85 -9.53
C ASP A 2 48.39 2.99 -8.00
N PRO A 3 47.42 2.33 -7.32
CA PRO A 3 47.36 2.32 -5.86
C PRO A 3 48.71 2.05 -5.18
N SER A 4 49.55 1.18 -5.75
CA SER A 4 50.91 0.94 -5.26
C SER A 4 51.79 2.20 -5.30
N SER A 5 51.76 2.95 -6.41
CA SER A 5 52.52 4.19 -6.56
C SER A 5 51.96 5.38 -5.76
N ALA A 6 50.67 5.33 -5.39
CA ALA A 6 50.05 6.27 -4.44
C ALA A 6 50.43 5.96 -2.97
N LEU A 7 50.78 4.71 -2.67
CA LEU A 7 51.10 4.23 -1.32
C LEU A 7 52.61 4.27 -1.01
N ASP A 8 53.47 4.18 -2.03
CA ASP A 8 54.95 4.31 -1.95
C ASP A 8 55.45 5.73 -1.63
N ILE A 9 54.53 6.64 -1.29
CA ILE A 9 54.79 8.08 -1.21
C ILE A 9 55.50 8.50 0.08
N ALA A 10 55.57 7.66 1.12
CA ALA A 10 56.40 7.95 2.30
C ALA A 10 57.19 6.70 2.75
N PRO A 11 58.51 6.81 2.97
CA PRO A 11 59.28 5.71 3.54
C PRO A 11 58.74 5.36 4.92
N VAL A 12 58.59 4.07 5.21
CA VAL A 12 58.19 3.60 6.55
C VAL A 12 59.33 3.96 7.52
N GLU A 13 59.10 4.98 8.35
CA GLU A 13 60.00 5.39 9.42
C GLU A 13 60.15 4.22 10.43
N ARG A 14 61.36 4.00 10.95
CA ARG A 14 61.70 2.84 11.79
C ARG A 14 62.07 3.28 13.21
N LEU A 15 61.68 2.49 14.20
CA LEU A 15 62.04 2.71 15.60
C LEU A 15 63.53 2.45 15.84
N LEU A 16 64.19 3.39 16.51
CA LEU A 16 65.63 3.31 16.75
C LEU A 16 65.96 2.40 17.94
N ILE A 17 66.95 1.54 17.75
CA ILE A 17 67.58 0.71 18.77
C ILE A 17 69.05 1.09 18.84
N SER A 18 69.50 1.64 19.96
CA SER A 18 70.90 2.07 20.06
C SER A 18 71.78 0.91 20.52
N CYS A 19 72.98 0.79 19.96
CA CYS A 19 73.87 -0.35 20.21
C CYS A 19 75.30 0.10 20.52
N ARG A 20 75.96 -0.61 21.44
CA ARG A 20 77.40 -0.44 21.75
C ARG A 20 78.04 -1.80 22.02
N GLY A 21 79.36 -1.92 21.84
CA GLY A 21 80.12 -3.14 22.11
C GLY A 21 80.47 -3.92 20.83
N SER A 22 80.49 -5.25 20.91
CA SER A 22 81.01 -6.12 19.84
C SER A 22 80.16 -6.12 18.56
N GLU A 23 80.70 -5.61 17.46
CA GLU A 23 80.03 -5.56 16.14
C GLU A 23 79.65 -6.93 15.58
N ASP A 24 80.48 -7.97 15.77
CA ASP A 24 80.18 -9.31 15.24
C ASP A 24 78.90 -9.90 15.86
N VAL A 25 78.70 -9.64 17.16
CA VAL A 25 77.52 -10.13 17.89
C VAL A 25 76.29 -9.31 17.50
N LEU A 26 76.46 -8.00 17.27
CA LEU A 26 75.41 -7.14 16.74
C LEU A 26 74.91 -7.67 15.38
N LYS A 27 75.81 -7.95 14.43
CA LYS A 27 75.42 -8.47 13.11
C LYS A 27 74.65 -9.79 13.19
N TYR A 28 75.09 -10.71 14.06
CA TYR A 28 74.39 -11.96 14.32
C TYR A 28 73.00 -11.73 14.93
N CYS A 29 72.89 -10.87 15.94
CA CYS A 29 71.60 -10.57 16.56
C CYS A 29 70.66 -9.84 15.59
N GLU A 30 71.17 -8.89 14.80
CA GLU A 30 70.39 -8.15 13.82
C GLU A 30 69.79 -9.08 12.76
N SER A 31 70.55 -10.08 12.26
CA SER A 31 70.05 -11.05 11.30
C SER A 31 68.93 -11.96 11.84
N GLU A 32 68.87 -12.17 13.15
CA GLU A 32 67.86 -13.02 13.80
C GLU A 32 66.68 -12.21 14.36
N LEU A 33 66.91 -10.97 14.79
CA LEU A 33 65.90 -10.11 15.43
C LEU A 33 65.04 -9.38 14.41
N LEU A 34 65.62 -8.86 13.31
CA LEU A 34 64.84 -8.14 12.30
C LEU A 34 63.73 -9.03 11.70
N PRO A 35 63.98 -10.27 11.24
CA PRO A 35 62.93 -11.12 10.71
C PRO A 35 61.84 -11.45 11.72
N PHE A 36 62.20 -11.59 13.00
CA PHE A 36 61.24 -11.82 14.06
C PHE A 36 60.29 -10.63 14.23
N PHE A 37 60.82 -9.41 14.34
CA PHE A 37 60.00 -8.22 14.58
C PHE A 37 59.21 -7.77 13.34
N ASP A 38 59.73 -8.02 12.14
CA ASP A 38 59.03 -7.74 10.89
C ASP A 38 57.80 -8.65 10.68
N GLN A 39 57.85 -9.89 11.19
CA GLN A 39 56.79 -10.89 11.02
C GLN A 39 55.82 -10.97 12.20
N ASN A 40 56.29 -10.70 13.42
CA ASN A 40 55.47 -10.86 14.62
C ASN A 40 54.68 -9.61 14.98
N ILE A 41 53.46 -9.84 15.49
CA ILE A 41 52.57 -8.80 15.99
C ILE A 41 52.53 -8.89 17.52
N ALA A 42 52.89 -7.79 18.18
CA ALA A 42 52.82 -7.66 19.63
C ALA A 42 51.46 -7.11 20.07
N SER A 43 50.96 -7.59 21.22
CA SER A 43 49.74 -7.04 21.85
C SER A 43 50.13 -5.99 22.89
N TRP A 44 49.78 -4.73 22.63
CA TRP A 44 50.03 -3.60 23.51
C TRP A 44 48.76 -3.23 24.28
N LYS A 45 48.76 -3.47 25.59
CA LYS A 45 47.64 -3.15 26.47
C LYS A 45 47.80 -1.75 27.04
N ARG A 46 46.96 -0.82 26.61
CA ARG A 46 46.90 0.54 27.15
C ARG A 46 45.74 0.67 28.14
N GLN A 47 45.89 1.55 29.14
CA GLN A 47 44.85 1.83 30.13
C GLN A 47 44.01 3.05 29.72
N GLY A 48 42.69 2.99 29.91
CA GLY A 48 41.78 4.12 29.68
C GLY A 48 40.53 3.75 28.89
N ARG A 49 39.49 4.61 28.95
CA ARG A 49 38.22 4.38 28.23
C ARG A 49 38.36 4.38 26.70
N GLN A 50 39.42 5.00 26.18
CA GLN A 50 39.70 5.09 24.74
C GLN A 50 40.31 3.81 24.16
N PHE A 51 40.78 2.89 25.00
CA PHE A 51 41.42 1.64 24.58
C PHE A 51 40.71 0.43 25.20
N PRO A 52 39.47 0.11 24.77
CA PRO A 52 38.73 -1.02 25.29
C PRO A 52 39.35 -2.38 24.93
N PHE A 53 40.21 -2.41 23.91
CA PHE A 53 40.93 -3.59 23.44
C PHE A 53 42.43 -3.30 23.29
N PRO A 54 43.31 -4.32 23.42
CA PRO A 54 44.74 -4.15 23.18
C PRO A 54 45.01 -3.76 21.72
N LEU A 55 45.97 -2.86 21.50
CA LEU A 55 46.45 -2.52 20.16
C LEU A 55 47.38 -3.62 19.65
N HIS A 56 47.25 -3.97 18.38
CA HIS A 56 48.13 -4.90 17.70
C HIS A 56 49.22 -4.09 16.98
N VAL A 57 50.47 -4.20 17.45
CA VAL A 57 51.60 -3.40 16.93
C VAL A 57 52.65 -4.28 16.26
N LYS A 58 53.22 -3.78 15.16
CA LYS A 58 54.39 -4.35 14.47
C LYS A 58 55.58 -3.45 14.75
N PHE A 59 56.74 -4.02 15.06
CA PHE A 59 57.95 -3.25 15.36
C PHE A 59 58.89 -3.24 14.17
N MET A 60 58.93 -2.12 13.44
CA MET A 60 59.91 -1.93 12.36
C MET A 60 61.17 -1.30 12.95
N LEU A 61 62.23 -2.08 13.13
CA LEU A 61 63.41 -1.67 13.89
C LEU A 61 64.57 -1.18 13.00
N ARG A 62 65.37 -0.26 13.54
CA ARG A 62 66.65 0.19 12.98
C ARG A 62 67.71 0.28 14.06
N PHE A 63 68.78 -0.51 13.90
CA PHE A 63 69.91 -0.48 14.82
C PHE A 63 70.84 0.70 14.48
N VAL A 64 71.22 1.49 15.48
CA VAL A 64 72.10 2.66 15.35
C VAL A 64 73.19 2.65 16.43
N PRO A 65 74.38 3.22 16.20
CA PRO A 65 75.39 3.35 17.25
C PRO A 65 74.88 4.18 18.44
N TYR A 66 75.25 3.77 19.65
CA TYR A 66 74.88 4.49 20.87
C TYR A 66 75.48 5.89 20.92
N SER A 67 74.63 6.87 21.22
CA SER A 67 74.99 8.23 21.65
C SER A 67 74.13 8.58 22.87
N PRO A 68 74.66 9.33 23.87
CA PRO A 68 73.87 9.84 24.98
C PRO A 68 72.63 10.64 24.55
N ASP A 69 72.70 11.32 23.40
CA ASP A 69 71.59 12.14 22.87
C ASP A 69 70.37 11.31 22.42
N LEU A 70 70.56 10.00 22.20
CA LEU A 70 69.47 9.10 21.80
C LEU A 70 68.63 8.62 22.99
N VAL A 71 69.03 8.90 24.23
CA VAL A 71 68.29 8.46 25.43
C VAL A 71 67.08 9.37 25.65
N ILE A 72 65.89 8.78 25.78
CA ILE A 72 64.64 9.53 26.02
C ILE A 72 64.61 10.02 27.47
N ASP A 73 64.68 11.33 27.66
CA ASP A 73 64.57 11.97 28.98
C ASP A 73 63.23 12.71 29.12
N LEU A 74 62.20 11.98 29.56
CA LEU A 74 60.84 12.49 29.75
C LEU A 74 60.72 13.48 30.93
N SER A 75 61.80 13.77 31.66
CA SER A 75 61.79 14.81 32.70
C SER A 75 61.92 16.22 32.13
N LYS A 76 62.34 16.35 30.86
CA LYS A 76 62.43 17.63 30.16
C LYS A 76 61.03 18.04 29.70
N ASN A 77 60.63 19.26 30.06
CA ASN A 77 59.32 19.78 29.65
C ASN A 77 59.29 20.09 28.14
N GLY A 78 58.16 19.77 27.50
CA GLY A 78 57.92 20.04 26.09
C GLY A 78 57.63 18.79 25.29
N HIS A 79 57.46 18.98 23.98
CA HIS A 79 57.26 17.92 23.00
C HIS A 79 58.57 17.22 22.64
N HIS A 80 58.60 15.90 22.66
CA HIS A 80 59.74 15.10 22.26
C HIS A 80 59.52 14.43 20.91
N ARG A 81 60.56 14.45 20.08
CA ARG A 81 60.51 13.82 18.77
C ARG A 81 60.90 12.35 18.81
N TRP A 82 59.98 11.47 18.50
CA TRP A 82 60.21 10.02 18.65
C TRP A 82 61.27 9.48 17.69
N ASP A 83 61.40 10.09 16.51
CA ASP A 83 62.35 9.70 15.46
C ASP A 83 63.80 10.12 15.76
N GLN A 84 64.02 10.92 16.82
CA GLN A 84 65.33 11.36 17.28
C GLN A 84 65.88 10.52 18.44
N HIS A 85 65.08 9.62 19.01
CA HIS A 85 65.45 8.87 20.20
C HIS A 85 65.34 7.35 20.00
N ALA A 86 66.14 6.60 20.77
CA ALA A 86 66.11 5.15 20.78
C ALA A 86 65.23 4.63 21.93
N PHE A 87 64.35 3.67 21.61
CA PHE A 87 63.41 3.10 22.59
C PHE A 87 64.03 1.97 23.42
N LEU A 88 65.16 1.41 22.98
CA LEU A 88 65.89 0.37 23.69
C LEU A 88 67.41 0.50 23.42
N HIS A 89 68.21 0.35 24.48
CA HIS A 89 69.66 0.44 24.41
C HIS A 89 70.32 -0.93 24.67
N LEU A 90 71.13 -1.43 23.74
CA LEU A 90 71.77 -2.75 23.80
C LEU A 90 73.28 -2.62 23.92
N PHE A 91 73.88 -3.41 24.82
CA PHE A 91 75.34 -3.57 24.90
C PHE A 91 75.74 -5.00 24.60
N PHE A 92 76.64 -5.21 23.63
CA PHE A 92 77.07 -6.53 23.19
C PHE A 92 78.47 -6.87 23.67
N MET A 93 78.65 -8.05 24.27
CA MET A 93 79.94 -8.53 24.77
C MET A 93 80.14 -10.02 24.47
N LYS A 94 81.38 -10.43 24.21
CA LYS A 94 81.77 -11.82 23.89
C LYS A 94 83.04 -12.33 24.59
N PRO A 95 83.28 -12.02 25.88
CA PRO A 95 84.48 -12.52 26.57
C PRO A 95 84.48 -14.05 26.65
N SER A 96 85.66 -14.66 26.55
CA SER A 96 85.85 -16.11 26.62
C SER A 96 86.43 -16.59 27.98
N SER A 97 86.87 -15.65 28.83
CA SER A 97 87.33 -15.90 30.21
C SER A 97 87.04 -14.71 31.14
N VAL A 98 87.17 -14.92 32.46
CA VAL A 98 87.01 -13.86 33.48
C VAL A 98 88.07 -12.76 33.33
N ASP A 99 89.29 -13.12 32.93
CA ASP A 99 90.38 -12.16 32.75
C ASP A 99 90.16 -11.28 31.52
N GLU A 100 89.68 -11.86 30.41
CA GLU A 100 89.32 -11.11 29.20
C GLU A 100 88.19 -10.12 29.47
N TYR A 101 87.19 -10.53 30.25
CA TYR A 101 86.13 -9.62 30.70
C TYR A 101 86.67 -8.48 31.57
N ARG A 102 87.54 -8.77 32.55
CA ARG A 102 88.10 -7.75 33.47
C ARG A 102 88.99 -6.74 32.77
N LEU A 103 89.79 -7.18 31.80
CA LEU A 103 90.78 -6.34 31.11
C LEU A 103 90.20 -5.58 29.91
N GLY A 104 89.16 -6.11 29.27
CA GLY A 104 88.50 -5.49 28.10
C GLY A 104 87.12 -4.93 28.42
N SER A 105 86.10 -5.78 28.32
CA SER A 105 84.70 -5.33 28.24
C SER A 105 84.11 -4.74 29.52
N ARG A 106 84.64 -5.05 30.72
CA ARG A 106 84.06 -4.61 32.02
C ARG A 106 84.02 -3.09 32.17
N HIS A 107 85.07 -2.40 31.75
CA HIS A 107 85.12 -0.94 31.86
C HIS A 107 84.12 -0.28 30.89
N GLU A 108 84.11 -0.72 29.64
CA GLU A 108 83.22 -0.22 28.58
C GLU A 108 81.74 -0.40 28.92
N VAL A 109 81.34 -1.60 29.40
CA VAL A 109 79.95 -1.86 29.78
C VAL A 109 79.53 -1.07 31.02
N SER A 110 80.45 -0.83 31.96
CA SER A 110 80.16 -0.06 33.17
C SER A 110 80.00 1.44 32.85
N GLU A 111 80.83 1.99 31.97
CA GLU A 111 80.73 3.37 31.49
C GLU A 111 79.43 3.59 30.72
N TRP A 112 79.12 2.71 29.75
CA TRP A 112 77.85 2.77 29.01
C TRP A 112 76.63 2.64 29.93
N PHE A 113 76.68 1.69 30.88
CA PHE A 113 75.60 1.51 31.85
C PHE A 113 75.43 2.76 32.73
N ALA A 114 76.52 3.37 33.19
CA ALA A 114 76.46 4.61 33.96
C ALA A 114 75.82 5.77 33.17
N SER A 115 76.03 5.82 31.85
CA SER A 115 75.41 6.81 30.96
C SER A 115 73.91 6.56 30.80
N VAL A 116 73.48 5.34 30.50
CA VAL A 116 72.05 5.03 30.25
C VAL A 116 71.23 5.02 31.55
N SER A 117 71.80 4.56 32.67
CA SER A 117 71.09 4.45 33.95
C SER A 117 70.88 5.78 34.69
N GLN A 118 71.53 6.87 34.25
CA GLN A 118 71.28 8.21 34.79
C GLN A 118 69.88 8.73 34.45
N VAL A 119 69.31 8.29 33.33
CA VAL A 119 67.97 8.71 32.89
C VAL A 119 66.92 7.74 33.40
N ASN A 120 66.05 8.23 34.28
CA ASN A 120 64.96 7.42 34.84
C ASN A 120 64.00 6.99 33.73
N GLY A 121 63.73 5.68 33.65
CA GLY A 121 62.81 5.09 32.66
C GLY A 121 63.48 4.56 31.40
N ALA A 122 64.78 4.80 31.19
CA ALA A 122 65.51 4.26 30.05
C ALA A 122 65.56 2.72 30.06
N GLN A 123 65.19 2.10 28.93
CA GLN A 123 65.20 0.64 28.79
C GLN A 123 66.50 0.16 28.15
N TRP A 124 67.11 -0.88 28.73
CA TRP A 124 68.44 -1.34 28.32
C TRP A 124 68.68 -2.81 28.66
N LEU A 125 69.55 -3.45 27.87
CA LEU A 125 69.97 -4.85 28.03
C LEU A 125 71.48 -5.02 27.78
N ILE A 126 72.11 -5.92 28.52
CA ILE A 126 73.48 -6.39 28.28
C ILE A 126 73.41 -7.80 27.71
N LEU A 127 73.92 -7.97 26.49
CA LEU A 127 73.89 -9.21 25.73
C LEU A 127 75.27 -9.86 25.74
N PHE A 128 75.36 -11.03 26.38
CA PHE A 128 76.59 -11.81 26.50
C PHE A 128 76.54 -13.02 25.57
N ASP A 129 77.37 -13.00 24.52
CA ASP A 129 77.61 -14.17 23.69
C ASP A 129 78.55 -15.16 24.40
N SER A 130 77.97 -16.29 24.81
CA SER A 130 78.65 -17.33 25.56
C SER A 130 79.27 -18.42 24.68
N THR A 131 79.19 -18.33 23.34
CA THR A 131 79.64 -19.37 22.40
C THR A 131 81.09 -19.79 22.67
N LYS A 132 82.02 -18.84 22.65
CA LYS A 132 83.45 -19.10 22.94
C LYS A 132 83.72 -19.49 24.40
N ALA A 133 82.95 -18.95 25.34
CA ALA A 133 83.09 -19.29 26.76
C ALA A 133 82.64 -20.74 27.04
N ARG A 134 81.68 -21.26 26.26
CA ARG A 134 81.22 -22.65 26.31
C ARG A 134 82.25 -23.59 25.71
N GLU A 135 82.84 -23.25 24.55
CA GLU A 135 83.96 -23.99 23.95
C GLU A 135 85.13 -24.14 24.93
N LYS A 136 85.47 -23.07 25.66
CA LYS A 136 86.55 -23.06 26.66
C LYS A 136 86.15 -23.56 28.06
N LYS A 137 84.92 -24.04 28.26
CA LYS A 137 84.38 -24.48 29.57
C LYS A 137 84.44 -23.43 30.71
N ASN A 138 84.45 -22.14 30.36
CA ASN A 138 84.50 -21.00 31.29
C ASN A 138 83.12 -20.35 31.54
N ARG A 139 82.05 -20.81 30.88
CA ARG A 139 80.72 -20.21 30.90
C ARG A 139 80.17 -19.91 32.30
N GLY A 140 80.21 -20.90 33.21
CA GLY A 140 79.59 -20.79 34.53
C GLY A 140 80.21 -19.69 35.39
N THR A 141 81.53 -19.74 35.55
CA THR A 141 82.30 -18.77 36.36
C THR A 141 82.27 -17.36 35.76
N LEU A 142 82.27 -17.24 34.43
CA LEU A 142 82.16 -15.97 33.73
C LEU A 142 80.76 -15.34 33.88
N LEU A 143 79.70 -16.13 33.70
CA LEU A 143 78.32 -15.64 33.84
C LEU A 143 78.02 -15.20 35.27
N GLU A 144 78.47 -15.95 36.28
CA GLU A 144 78.36 -15.56 37.69
C GLU A 144 79.09 -14.24 37.96
N ARG A 145 80.28 -14.06 37.37
CA ARG A 145 81.04 -12.82 37.54
C ARG A 145 80.33 -11.61 36.92
N ILE A 146 79.80 -11.74 35.70
CA ILE A 146 79.05 -10.66 35.04
C ILE A 146 77.79 -10.35 35.85
N LYS A 147 77.03 -11.36 36.26
CA LYS A 147 75.84 -11.17 37.11
C LYS A 147 76.18 -10.56 38.47
N SER A 148 77.34 -10.86 39.05
CA SER A 148 77.81 -10.25 40.29
C SER A 148 78.12 -8.75 40.13
N ASP A 149 78.71 -8.33 39.01
CA ASP A 149 78.97 -6.91 38.76
C ASP A 149 77.65 -6.12 38.54
N PHE A 150 76.60 -6.79 38.05
CA PHE A 150 75.25 -6.23 37.83
C PHE A 150 74.19 -6.84 38.77
N ALA A 151 74.52 -7.12 40.02
CA ALA A 151 73.68 -7.92 40.94
C ALA A 151 72.23 -7.40 41.11
N LYS A 152 72.03 -6.08 41.04
CA LYS A 152 70.70 -5.44 41.12
C LYS A 152 69.87 -5.55 39.83
N HIS A 153 70.50 -5.90 38.72
CA HIS A 153 69.93 -5.92 37.37
C HIS A 153 70.23 -7.23 36.63
N THR A 154 70.36 -8.34 37.36
CA THR A 154 70.70 -9.65 36.79
C THR A 154 69.72 -10.13 35.72
N SER A 155 68.46 -9.70 35.76
CA SER A 155 67.43 -9.97 34.75
C SER A 155 67.64 -9.21 33.42
N ARG A 156 68.51 -8.19 33.39
CA ARG A 156 68.88 -7.41 32.20
C ARG A 156 70.17 -7.89 31.54
N VAL A 157 70.84 -8.89 32.13
CA VAL A 157 71.99 -9.58 31.55
C VAL A 157 71.50 -10.85 30.87
N VAL A 158 71.46 -10.84 29.54
CA VAL A 158 70.94 -11.94 28.71
C VAL A 158 72.10 -12.69 28.09
N GLU A 159 72.09 -14.01 28.26
CA GLU A 159 73.06 -14.90 27.61
C GLU A 159 72.50 -15.37 26.27
N ILE A 160 73.28 -15.20 25.21
CA ILE A 160 73.03 -15.76 23.87
C ILE A 160 74.14 -16.74 23.52
N HIS A 161 73.85 -17.68 22.62
CA HIS A 161 74.86 -18.52 22.02
C HIS A 161 74.41 -19.04 20.66
N GLU A 162 75.35 -19.19 19.74
CA GLU A 162 75.07 -19.72 18.41
C GLU A 162 74.47 -21.14 18.51
N GLY A 163 73.43 -21.39 17.73
CA GLY A 163 72.74 -22.68 17.66
C GLY A 163 71.61 -22.94 18.68
N SER A 164 71.29 -21.99 19.59
CA SER A 164 70.14 -22.13 20.50
C SER A 164 68.99 -21.18 20.17
N SER A 165 67.98 -21.74 19.52
CA SER A 165 66.70 -21.07 19.28
C SER A 165 66.00 -20.66 20.58
N GLN A 166 66.17 -21.41 21.67
CA GLN A 166 65.53 -21.08 22.95
C GLN A 166 66.09 -19.79 23.58
N CYS A 167 67.40 -19.56 23.50
CA CYS A 167 68.00 -18.33 24.02
C CYS A 167 67.61 -17.11 23.17
N MET A 168 67.57 -17.27 21.85
CA MET A 168 67.13 -16.22 20.93
C MET A 168 65.65 -15.88 21.11
N ASN A 169 64.77 -16.88 21.26
CA ASN A 169 63.35 -16.66 21.57
C ASN A 169 63.16 -15.91 22.90
N GLY A 170 63.98 -16.23 23.91
CA GLY A 170 63.99 -15.50 25.18
C GLY A 170 64.38 -14.03 25.01
N LEU A 171 65.41 -13.74 24.20
CA LEU A 171 65.82 -12.38 23.88
C LEU A 171 64.73 -11.61 23.12
N GLN A 172 64.13 -12.24 22.10
CA GLN A 172 63.04 -11.66 21.30
C GLN A 172 61.85 -11.21 22.18
N LEU A 173 61.35 -12.10 23.04
CA LEU A 173 60.25 -11.79 23.96
C LEU A 173 60.62 -10.71 24.98
N LEU A 174 61.86 -10.74 25.48
CA LEU A 174 62.33 -9.75 26.45
C LEU A 174 62.47 -8.36 25.81
N MET A 175 63.06 -8.29 24.61
CA MET A 175 63.15 -7.06 23.82
C MET A 175 61.75 -6.51 23.52
N GLN A 176 60.81 -7.35 23.09
CA GLN A 176 59.43 -6.94 22.86
C GLN A 176 58.79 -6.32 24.11
N SER A 177 58.98 -6.94 25.28
CA SER A 177 58.47 -6.41 26.56
C SER A 177 59.07 -5.04 26.91
N TYR A 178 60.39 -4.88 26.76
CA TYR A 178 61.05 -3.59 27.03
C TYR A 178 60.68 -2.51 26.04
N LEU A 179 60.53 -2.84 24.75
CA LEU A 179 60.05 -1.91 23.73
C LEU A 179 58.65 -1.43 24.04
N LEU A 180 57.73 -2.34 24.38
CA LEU A 180 56.38 -1.98 24.81
C LEU A 180 56.38 -1.08 26.04
N SER A 181 57.22 -1.36 27.04
CA SER A 181 57.32 -0.54 28.24
C SER A 181 57.86 0.87 27.95
N SER A 182 58.87 0.99 27.08
CA SER A 182 59.44 2.28 26.67
C SER A 182 58.43 3.10 25.87
N LEU A 183 57.77 2.43 24.92
CA LEU A 183 56.71 3.02 24.10
C LEU A 183 55.53 3.51 24.94
N ASP A 184 55.10 2.72 25.93
CA ASP A 184 53.99 3.10 26.82
C ASP A 184 54.30 4.35 27.64
N ALA A 185 55.51 4.45 28.19
CA ALA A 185 55.95 5.64 28.91
C ALA A 185 56.00 6.88 28.01
N PHE A 186 56.60 6.77 26.82
CA PHE A 186 56.72 7.86 25.86
C PHE A 186 55.35 8.35 25.38
N VAL A 187 54.50 7.44 24.89
CA VAL A 187 53.19 7.80 24.34
C VAL A 187 52.27 8.36 25.42
N SER A 188 52.31 7.82 26.63
CA SER A 188 51.49 8.35 27.73
C SER A 188 51.90 9.77 28.13
N TYR A 189 53.20 10.09 28.08
CA TYR A 189 53.68 11.45 28.30
C TYR A 189 53.21 12.40 27.19
N GLU A 190 53.46 12.05 25.92
CA GLU A 190 53.11 12.91 24.77
C GLU A 190 51.60 13.12 24.62
N GLU A 191 50.78 12.09 24.86
CA GLU A 191 49.32 12.24 24.85
C GLU A 191 48.81 13.12 26.00
N SER A 192 49.44 13.02 27.19
CA SER A 192 49.10 13.90 28.32
C SER A 192 49.47 15.34 27.99
N TYR A 193 50.64 15.56 27.37
CA TYR A 193 51.08 16.88 26.93
C TYR A 193 50.12 17.48 25.88
N LEU A 194 49.74 16.72 24.86
CA LEU A 194 48.74 17.12 23.86
C LEU A 194 47.38 17.40 24.50
N SER A 195 46.95 16.59 25.47
CA SER A 195 45.68 16.81 26.17
C SER A 195 45.67 18.14 26.90
N VAL A 196 46.76 18.49 27.60
CA VAL A 196 46.89 19.79 28.29
C VAL A 196 46.87 20.95 27.29
N LEU A 197 47.61 20.85 26.18
CA LEU A 197 47.57 21.87 25.13
C LEU A 197 46.16 22.05 24.55
N LYS A 198 45.44 20.95 24.32
CA LYS A 198 44.08 20.96 23.77
C LYS A 198 43.08 21.61 24.71
N GLU A 199 43.23 21.51 26.03
CA GLU A 199 42.32 22.15 26.98
C GLU A 199 42.28 23.68 26.82
N ASP A 200 43.39 24.27 26.36
CA ASP A 200 43.54 25.70 26.11
C ASP A 200 43.05 26.16 24.72
N TYR A 201 42.33 25.33 23.94
CA TYR A 201 41.93 25.67 22.56
C TYR A 201 41.12 26.97 22.39
N LYS A 202 40.52 27.48 23.47
CA LYS A 202 39.77 28.75 23.50
C LYS A 202 40.65 29.98 23.74
N SER A 203 41.90 29.78 24.14
CA SER A 203 42.85 30.87 24.34
C SER A 203 43.27 31.49 23.00
N SER A 204 43.41 32.81 22.94
CA SER A 204 43.95 33.50 21.77
C SER A 204 45.41 33.13 21.48
N ASP A 205 46.14 32.64 22.50
CA ASP A 205 47.54 32.21 22.39
C ASP A 205 47.67 30.77 21.88
N PHE A 206 46.56 30.02 21.80
CA PHE A 206 46.58 28.65 21.31
C PHE A 206 46.92 28.62 19.82
N ASN A 207 47.98 27.87 19.47
CA ASN A 207 48.42 27.69 18.10
C ASN A 207 48.04 26.29 17.59
N PHE A 208 46.97 26.22 16.79
CA PHE A 208 46.51 24.96 16.21
C PHE A 208 47.53 24.35 15.24
N ILE A 209 48.36 25.16 14.55
CA ILE A 209 49.37 24.63 13.61
C ILE A 209 50.39 23.79 14.37
N ALA A 210 50.90 24.31 15.49
CA ALA A 210 51.84 23.61 16.35
C ALA A 210 51.20 22.36 16.96
N TYR A 211 49.97 22.46 17.44
CA TYR A 211 49.22 21.30 17.93
C TYR A 211 49.04 20.22 16.86
N CYS A 212 48.68 20.62 15.63
CA CYS A 212 48.51 19.75 14.48
C CYS A 212 49.82 19.05 14.12
N GLU A 213 50.95 19.78 14.12
CA GLU A 213 52.29 19.20 13.89
C GLU A 213 52.62 18.09 14.91
N TYR A 214 52.44 18.36 16.20
CA TYR A 214 52.71 17.39 17.27
C TYR A 214 51.78 16.17 17.18
N GLN A 215 50.51 16.39 16.86
CA GLN A 215 49.55 15.30 16.69
C GLN A 215 49.82 14.47 15.43
N MET A 216 50.26 15.10 14.33
CA MET A 216 50.71 14.42 13.12
C MET A 216 51.95 13.57 13.39
N GLU A 217 52.88 14.06 14.21
CA GLU A 217 54.04 13.29 14.65
C GLU A 217 53.67 12.05 15.46
N MET A 218 52.73 12.18 16.41
CA MET A 218 52.17 11.03 17.12
C MET A 218 51.48 10.04 16.18
N SER A 219 50.73 10.56 15.20
CA SER A 219 50.11 9.74 14.15
C SER A 219 51.15 9.00 13.29
N ARG A 220 52.32 9.58 13.04
CA ARG A 220 53.43 8.88 12.35
C ARG A 220 53.97 7.72 13.18
N LEU A 221 54.19 7.91 14.49
CA LEU A 221 54.59 6.81 15.38
C LEU A 221 53.58 5.65 15.35
N TYR A 222 52.28 5.94 15.49
CA TYR A 222 51.23 4.93 15.37
C TYR A 222 51.17 4.27 13.99
N SER A 223 51.42 5.01 12.91
CA SER A 223 51.52 4.47 11.56
C SER A 223 52.71 3.52 11.41
N THR A 224 53.88 3.85 11.97
CA THR A 224 55.07 2.99 12.00
C THR A 224 54.80 1.69 12.76
N LEU A 225 53.97 1.74 13.80
CA LEU A 225 53.53 0.58 14.57
C LEU A 225 52.44 -0.26 13.88
N GLY A 226 51.92 0.19 12.72
CA GLY A 226 50.86 -0.49 11.98
C GLY A 226 49.44 -0.29 12.56
N VAL A 227 49.22 0.69 13.44
CA VAL A 227 47.92 0.95 14.08
C VAL A 227 47.10 1.96 13.29
N LEU A 228 46.87 1.67 12.00
CA LEU A 228 46.34 2.64 11.03
C LEU A 228 44.91 3.13 11.35
N GLU A 229 44.06 2.29 11.95
CA GLU A 229 42.71 2.70 12.35
C GLU A 229 42.74 3.76 13.45
N HIS A 230 43.70 3.67 14.38
CA HIS A 230 43.89 4.68 15.40
C HIS A 230 44.43 5.98 14.80
N VAL A 231 45.34 5.88 13.83
CA VAL A 231 45.84 7.04 13.07
C VAL A 231 44.69 7.79 12.39
N LEU A 232 43.79 7.07 11.72
CA LEU A 232 42.63 7.67 11.08
C LEU A 232 41.73 8.39 12.09
N ALA A 233 41.47 7.76 13.24
CA ALA A 233 40.70 8.38 14.33
C ALA A 233 41.36 9.67 14.86
N LYS A 234 42.69 9.75 14.91
CA LYS A 234 43.40 10.98 15.30
C LYS A 234 43.26 12.11 14.28
N TYR A 235 43.21 11.80 12.99
CA TYR A 235 42.89 12.82 11.99
C TYR A 235 41.42 13.26 12.03
N ASP A 236 40.48 12.35 12.34
CA ASP A 236 39.09 12.71 12.60
C ASP A 236 38.94 13.62 13.83
N GLU A 237 39.69 13.36 14.90
CA GLU A 237 39.75 14.23 16.09
C GLU A 237 40.35 15.61 15.77
N LEU A 238 41.39 15.68 14.91
CA LEU A 238 41.99 16.93 14.45
C LEU A 238 41.02 17.79 13.64
N ASP A 239 40.33 17.17 12.68
CA ASP A 239 39.33 17.85 11.85
C ASP A 239 38.17 18.41 12.70
N ALA A 240 37.68 17.61 13.65
CA ALA A 240 36.65 18.02 14.60
C ALA A 240 37.13 19.16 15.52
N LEU A 241 38.35 19.08 16.04
CA LEU A 241 38.93 20.13 16.88
C LEU A 241 39.07 21.45 16.11
N LEU A 242 39.52 21.40 14.86
CA LEU A 242 39.62 22.59 14.02
C LEU A 242 38.24 23.24 13.81
N SER A 243 37.21 22.45 13.54
CA SER A 243 35.83 22.93 13.40
C SER A 243 35.32 23.58 14.69
N LEU A 244 35.63 22.99 15.85
CA LEU A 244 35.27 23.57 17.16
C LEU A 244 35.97 24.91 17.43
N ILE A 245 37.25 25.01 17.08
CA ILE A 245 38.03 26.25 17.21
C ILE A 245 37.46 27.34 16.30
N VAL A 246 37.20 27.02 15.04
CA VAL A 246 36.67 28.00 14.08
C VAL A 246 35.26 28.44 14.47
N ASP A 247 34.38 27.53 14.89
CA ASP A 247 33.04 27.89 15.38
C ASP A 247 33.12 28.83 16.60
N HIS A 248 34.02 28.55 17.55
CA HIS A 248 34.24 29.42 18.71
C HIS A 248 34.69 30.83 18.29
N PHE A 249 35.80 30.93 17.54
CA PHE A 249 36.39 32.22 17.16
C PHE A 249 35.64 32.96 16.06
N SER A 250 34.67 32.34 15.38
CA SER A 250 33.73 33.04 14.49
C SER A 250 32.82 34.02 15.24
N LYS A 251 32.60 33.79 16.54
CA LYS A 251 31.72 34.59 17.41
C LYS A 251 32.49 35.59 18.28
N GLU A 252 33.80 35.39 18.45
CA GLU A 252 34.65 36.22 19.29
C GLU A 252 35.23 37.43 18.53
N SER A 253 35.51 38.52 19.26
CA SER A 253 36.11 39.72 18.68
C SER A 253 37.63 39.58 18.43
N THR A 254 38.31 38.83 19.30
CA THR A 254 39.76 38.59 19.23
C THR A 254 40.01 37.19 18.72
N LYS A 255 40.80 37.07 17.67
CA LYS A 255 41.08 35.80 16.98
C LYS A 255 42.57 35.44 17.08
N PRO A 256 42.94 34.15 17.09
CA PRO A 256 44.33 33.73 17.13
C PRO A 256 45.11 34.19 15.90
N SER A 257 46.40 34.49 16.09
CA SER A 257 47.27 35.01 15.02
C SER A 257 47.40 34.05 13.83
N TRP A 258 47.44 32.74 14.08
CA TRP A 258 47.49 31.72 13.02
C TRP A 258 46.20 31.63 12.20
N LEU A 259 45.05 31.99 12.79
CA LEU A 259 43.74 31.97 12.12
C LEU A 259 43.45 33.29 11.39
N CYS A 260 44.13 34.37 11.78
CA CYS A 260 44.04 35.71 11.19
C CYS A 260 45.26 36.12 10.35
N GLY A 261 46.03 35.17 9.84
CA GLY A 261 47.05 35.43 8.81
C GLY A 261 46.47 36.11 7.57
N GLU A 262 47.32 36.56 6.66
CA GLU A 262 46.92 37.19 5.40
C GLU A 262 45.75 36.44 4.74
N SER A 263 44.75 37.14 4.20
CA SER A 263 43.56 36.52 3.59
C SER A 263 43.90 35.90 2.23
N HIS A 264 44.62 34.79 2.25
CA HIS A 264 45.06 34.05 1.08
C HIS A 264 44.76 32.57 1.25
N ILE A 265 44.59 31.86 0.13
CA ILE A 265 44.34 30.41 0.14
C ILE A 265 45.58 29.63 0.54
N GLY A 266 46.75 30.20 0.29
CA GLY A 266 48.05 29.62 0.54
C GLY A 266 49.07 30.27 -0.38
N ASP A 267 50.35 30.05 -0.10
CA ASP A 267 51.45 30.55 -0.93
C ASP A 267 51.38 30.03 -2.39
N GLY A 268 50.64 28.95 -2.63
CA GLY A 268 50.25 28.39 -3.92
C GLY A 268 49.06 27.45 -3.74
N CYS A 269 48.53 26.88 -4.83
CA CYS A 269 47.36 26.00 -4.77
C CYS A 269 47.59 24.78 -3.85
N PRO A 270 46.75 24.57 -2.81
CA PRO A 270 46.83 23.39 -1.93
C PRO A 270 46.35 22.12 -2.66
N LEU A 271 47.28 21.30 -3.13
CA LEU A 271 46.99 20.05 -3.85
C LEU A 271 46.96 18.85 -2.89
N LEU A 272 45.90 18.04 -2.95
CA LEU A 272 45.71 16.89 -2.07
C LEU A 272 46.81 15.85 -2.26
N THR A 273 47.23 15.58 -3.50
CA THR A 273 48.31 14.62 -3.79
C THR A 273 49.64 15.06 -3.17
N ALA A 274 49.87 16.36 -3.06
CA ALA A 274 51.08 16.91 -2.49
C ALA A 274 51.04 16.96 -0.96
N LEU A 275 49.92 17.40 -0.40
CA LEU A 275 49.71 17.46 1.04
C LEU A 275 49.72 16.05 1.68
N ALA A 276 49.28 15.05 0.93
CA ALA A 276 49.40 13.63 1.27
C ALA A 276 50.85 13.15 1.54
N GLN A 277 51.86 13.92 1.12
CA GLN A 277 53.28 13.57 1.28
C GLN A 277 53.97 14.36 2.40
N CYS A 278 53.25 15.31 3.02
CA CYS A 278 53.79 16.18 4.04
C CYS A 278 53.71 15.52 5.43
N ASN A 279 54.86 15.25 6.06
CA ASN A 279 54.91 14.68 7.41
C ASN A 279 54.51 15.65 8.54
N ALA A 280 54.41 16.94 8.22
CA ALA A 280 54.06 18.03 9.11
C ALA A 280 53.35 19.15 8.31
N PRO A 281 52.67 20.09 8.98
CA PRO A 281 52.17 21.30 8.33
C PRO A 281 53.30 22.02 7.56
N PRO A 282 53.00 22.62 6.39
CA PRO A 282 54.01 23.32 5.60
C PRO A 282 54.73 24.39 6.44
N GLN A 283 56.07 24.29 6.57
CA GLN A 283 56.90 25.22 7.34
C GLN A 283 57.10 26.55 6.58
N ARG A 284 56.03 27.33 6.41
CA ARG A 284 56.03 28.66 5.80
C ARG A 284 55.63 29.74 6.81
N ARG A 285 55.80 31.02 6.44
CA ARG A 285 55.53 32.17 7.34
C ARG A 285 54.09 32.21 7.88
N SER A 286 53.14 31.62 7.16
CA SER A 286 51.75 31.41 7.59
C SER A 286 51.15 30.23 6.82
N VAL A 287 50.29 29.45 7.47
CA VAL A 287 49.51 28.37 6.84
C VAL A 287 48.04 28.74 6.89
N SER A 288 47.34 28.68 5.76
CA SER A 288 45.93 29.06 5.71
C SER A 288 45.00 27.99 6.30
N LEU A 289 43.77 28.38 6.67
CA LEU A 289 42.72 27.44 7.08
C LEU A 289 42.44 26.39 5.99
N ILE A 290 42.49 26.79 4.71
CA ILE A 290 42.26 25.90 3.57
C ILE A 290 43.40 24.88 3.44
N GLU A 291 44.66 25.32 3.59
CA GLU A 291 45.84 24.44 3.54
C GLU A 291 45.79 23.40 4.65
N ILE A 292 45.47 23.79 5.90
CA ILE A 292 45.43 22.88 7.05
C ILE A 292 44.31 21.85 6.89
N ARG A 293 43.10 22.27 6.50
CA ARG A 293 41.99 21.33 6.26
C ARG A 293 42.28 20.39 5.11
N SER A 294 42.87 20.91 4.04
CA SER A 294 43.32 20.10 2.90
C SER A 294 44.39 19.09 3.32
N LEU A 295 45.28 19.45 4.24
CA LEU A 295 46.31 18.56 4.80
C LEU A 295 45.70 17.43 5.62
N ILE A 296 44.76 17.74 6.51
CA ILE A 296 44.07 16.75 7.35
C ILE A 296 43.33 15.74 6.46
N VAL A 297 42.54 16.23 5.48
CA VAL A 297 41.78 15.34 4.60
C VAL A 297 42.69 14.51 3.69
N ALA A 298 43.81 15.07 3.21
CA ALA A 298 44.78 14.31 2.42
C ALA A 298 45.34 13.11 3.23
N HIS A 299 45.61 13.31 4.52
CA HIS A 299 46.04 12.23 5.41
C HIS A 299 44.92 11.22 5.72
N GLN A 300 43.67 11.67 5.93
CA GLN A 300 42.52 10.77 6.08
C GLN A 300 42.38 9.85 4.84
N ILE A 301 42.57 10.41 3.63
CA ILE A 301 42.51 9.66 2.37
C ILE A 301 43.65 8.64 2.28
N ILE A 302 44.91 9.06 2.49
CA ILE A 302 46.07 8.16 2.40
C ILE A 302 46.02 7.05 3.45
N VAL A 303 45.65 7.36 4.70
CA VAL A 303 45.52 6.35 5.76
C VAL A 303 44.40 5.38 5.41
N SER A 304 43.26 5.86 4.86
CA SER A 304 42.18 4.98 4.37
C SER A 304 42.67 4.03 3.27
N LEU A 305 43.46 4.53 2.31
CA LEU A 305 44.06 3.71 1.25
C LEU A 305 45.06 2.68 1.80
N ARG A 306 45.85 3.04 2.83
CA ARG A 306 46.78 2.11 3.51
C ARG A 306 46.03 1.01 4.25
N ILE A 307 44.94 1.33 4.94
CA ILE A 307 44.09 0.32 5.60
C ILE A 307 43.50 -0.62 4.56
N PHE A 308 43.03 -0.09 3.43
CA PHE A 308 42.55 -0.90 2.31
C PHE A 308 43.63 -1.88 1.82
N ASP A 309 44.84 -1.39 1.56
CA ASP A 309 45.96 -2.19 1.09
C ASP A 309 46.42 -3.27 2.09
N GLU A 310 46.52 -2.94 3.39
CA GLU A 310 46.84 -3.94 4.44
C GLU A 310 45.78 -5.04 4.48
N ARG A 311 44.49 -4.67 4.46
CA ARG A 311 43.39 -5.64 4.44
C ARG A 311 43.41 -6.49 3.17
N VAL A 312 43.73 -5.95 1.99
CA VAL A 312 43.88 -6.73 0.75
C VAL A 312 45.06 -7.69 0.83
N ARG A 313 46.23 -7.23 1.31
CA ARG A 313 47.42 -8.09 1.47
C ARG A 313 47.16 -9.28 2.39
N HIS A 314 46.42 -9.09 3.48
CA HIS A 314 46.02 -10.15 4.41
C HIS A 314 45.01 -11.16 3.83
N LEU A 315 44.33 -10.84 2.72
CA LEU A 315 43.36 -11.71 2.05
C LEU A 315 43.99 -12.62 0.97
N SER A 316 45.28 -12.44 0.65
CA SER A 316 46.01 -13.20 -0.38
C SER A 316 46.18 -14.71 -0.09
N GLY A 317 45.66 -15.23 1.03
CA GLY A 317 45.65 -16.66 1.36
C GLY A 317 44.47 -17.46 0.80
N GLY A 318 43.52 -16.82 0.13
CA GLY A 318 42.39 -17.47 -0.54
C GLY A 318 41.33 -16.43 -0.93
N SER A 319 41.07 -16.27 -2.23
CA SER A 319 40.16 -15.23 -2.75
C SER A 319 38.76 -15.29 -2.10
N PRO A 320 38.28 -14.22 -1.43
CA PRO A 320 36.89 -14.13 -1.03
C PRO A 320 36.06 -13.28 -2.03
N PRO A 321 34.74 -13.50 -2.08
CA PRO A 321 33.80 -12.81 -2.98
C PRO A 321 33.60 -11.29 -2.74
N ASN A 322 34.28 -10.67 -1.76
CA ASN A 322 33.96 -9.30 -1.28
C ASN A 322 35.00 -8.21 -1.61
N ALA A 323 36.00 -8.46 -2.46
CA ALA A 323 36.99 -7.44 -2.82
C ALA A 323 36.37 -6.19 -3.50
N ILE A 324 35.29 -6.39 -4.27
CA ILE A 324 34.54 -5.31 -4.92
C ILE A 324 33.81 -4.46 -3.87
N GLN A 325 33.15 -5.09 -2.90
CA GLN A 325 32.46 -4.38 -1.82
C GLN A 325 33.43 -3.52 -1.01
N MET A 326 34.59 -4.08 -0.65
CA MET A 326 35.59 -3.35 0.11
C MET A 326 36.14 -2.14 -0.66
N LYS A 327 36.36 -2.26 -1.97
CA LYS A 327 36.71 -1.11 -2.83
C LYS A 327 35.63 -0.02 -2.78
N CYS A 328 34.36 -0.40 -2.84
CA CYS A 328 33.25 0.54 -2.74
C CYS A 328 33.16 1.21 -1.35
N ASP A 329 33.37 0.47 -0.26
CA ASP A 329 33.31 1.01 1.11
C ASP A 329 34.41 2.06 1.35
N PHE A 330 35.65 1.78 0.93
CA PHE A 330 36.76 2.73 1.06
C PHE A 330 36.61 3.91 0.09
N ALA A 331 36.08 3.70 -1.12
CA ALA A 331 35.74 4.79 -2.02
C ALA A 331 34.68 5.72 -1.41
N ALA A 332 33.68 5.18 -0.72
CA ALA A 332 32.67 5.96 0.00
C ALA A 332 33.27 6.77 1.16
N ILE A 333 34.23 6.21 1.90
CA ILE A 333 34.96 6.93 2.95
C ILE A 333 35.70 8.14 2.36
N ILE A 334 36.44 7.96 1.27
CA ILE A 334 37.17 9.05 0.58
C ILE A 334 36.21 10.14 0.10
N LEU A 335 35.09 9.75 -0.54
CA LEU A 335 34.06 10.68 -0.99
C LEU A 335 33.45 11.50 0.16
N ARG A 336 33.17 10.83 1.29
CA ARG A 336 32.61 11.46 2.48
C ARG A 336 33.57 12.49 3.08
N TYR A 337 34.83 12.12 3.30
CA TYR A 337 35.86 13.03 3.82
C TYR A 337 36.09 14.22 2.90
N SER A 338 36.20 13.98 1.58
CA SER A 338 36.39 15.04 0.59
C SER A 338 35.21 16.01 0.56
N ASN A 339 33.97 15.50 0.56
CA ASN A 339 32.79 16.35 0.60
C ASN A 339 32.65 17.11 1.92
N HIS A 340 33.01 16.49 3.05
CA HIS A 340 33.00 17.17 4.34
C HIS A 340 34.00 18.34 4.35
N CYS A 341 35.26 18.08 4.01
CA CYS A 341 36.32 19.09 3.99
C CYS A 341 35.94 20.31 3.14
N ILE A 342 35.49 20.11 1.90
CA ILE A 342 35.12 21.24 1.04
C ILE A 342 33.88 22.00 1.54
N THR A 343 32.94 21.30 2.18
CA THR A 343 31.73 21.94 2.74
C THR A 343 32.10 22.78 3.96
N SER A 344 32.88 22.21 4.89
CA SER A 344 33.36 22.91 6.09
C SER A 344 34.19 24.13 5.73
N ILE A 345 35.12 24.04 4.75
CA ILE A 345 35.89 25.18 4.27
C ILE A 345 34.98 26.32 3.80
N CYS A 346 33.98 26.03 2.96
CA CYS A 346 33.04 27.05 2.47
C CYS A 346 32.25 27.71 3.60
N GLU A 347 31.72 26.91 4.53
CA GLU A 347 30.91 27.40 5.66
C GLU A 347 31.76 28.24 6.62
N GLU A 348 32.97 27.79 6.92
CA GLU A 348 33.87 28.42 7.88
C GLU A 348 34.53 29.69 7.35
N CYS A 349 34.96 29.71 6.09
CA CYS A 349 35.47 30.94 5.48
C CYS A 349 34.39 32.03 5.48
N SER A 350 33.13 31.62 5.23
CA SER A 350 31.97 32.52 5.28
C SER A 350 31.68 33.00 6.70
N ALA A 351 31.67 32.10 7.69
CA ALA A 351 31.45 32.44 9.10
C ALA A 351 32.54 33.36 9.66
N MET A 352 33.79 33.15 9.25
CA MET A 352 34.94 33.95 9.68
C MET A 352 35.07 35.31 8.97
N GLY A 353 34.32 35.51 7.88
CA GLY A 353 34.38 36.72 7.05
C GLY A 353 35.70 36.88 6.30
N LEU A 354 36.35 35.78 5.90
CA LEU A 354 37.63 35.81 5.21
C LEU A 354 37.47 36.33 3.78
N LYS A 355 38.28 37.32 3.39
CA LYS A 355 38.28 37.89 2.03
C LYS A 355 39.30 37.16 1.16
N LEU A 356 38.92 36.00 0.64
CA LEU A 356 39.77 35.20 -0.25
C LEU A 356 39.63 35.64 -1.71
N ASP A 357 40.70 35.46 -2.50
CA ASP A 357 40.61 35.68 -3.95
C ASP A 357 39.66 34.65 -4.58
N HIS A 358 38.64 35.15 -5.26
CA HIS A 358 37.60 34.29 -5.80
C HIS A 358 38.12 33.39 -6.93
N GLY A 359 39.04 33.86 -7.78
CA GLY A 359 39.63 33.05 -8.86
C GLY A 359 40.46 31.89 -8.31
N GLU A 360 41.30 32.16 -7.29
CA GLU A 360 42.07 31.15 -6.58
C GLU A 360 41.16 30.11 -5.92
N VAL A 361 40.04 30.54 -5.29
CA VAL A 361 39.09 29.61 -4.62
C VAL A 361 38.45 28.67 -5.63
N GLN A 362 38.01 29.19 -6.78
CA GLN A 362 37.42 28.35 -7.81
C GLN A 362 38.45 27.41 -8.44
N CYS A 363 39.67 27.87 -8.67
CA CYS A 363 40.76 27.03 -9.16
C CYS A 363 41.07 25.88 -8.21
N TRP A 364 41.25 26.18 -6.91
CA TRP A 364 41.45 25.15 -5.88
C TRP A 364 40.27 24.20 -5.77
N THR A 365 39.02 24.69 -5.85
CA THR A 365 37.82 23.85 -5.78
C THR A 365 37.77 22.84 -6.93
N VAL A 366 38.15 23.26 -8.14
CA VAL A 366 38.28 22.35 -9.30
C VAL A 366 39.40 21.33 -9.04
N ALA A 367 40.57 21.79 -8.58
CA ALA A 367 41.71 20.92 -8.26
C ALA A 367 41.36 19.83 -7.25
N PHE A 368 40.82 20.26 -6.11
CA PHE A 368 40.40 19.41 -5.02
C PHE A 368 39.39 18.36 -5.47
N CYS A 369 38.34 18.75 -6.19
CA CYS A 369 37.31 17.82 -6.66
C CYS A 369 37.87 16.80 -7.65
N VAL A 370 38.80 17.20 -8.52
CA VAL A 370 39.42 16.32 -9.51
C VAL A 370 40.38 15.33 -8.83
N GLU A 371 41.22 15.78 -7.89
CA GLU A 371 42.11 14.90 -7.12
C GLU A 371 41.33 13.93 -6.22
N ALA A 372 40.28 14.39 -5.54
CA ALA A 372 39.42 13.53 -4.73
C ALA A 372 38.80 12.40 -5.58
N MET A 373 38.29 12.72 -6.77
CA MET A 373 37.76 11.72 -7.70
C MET A 373 38.85 10.81 -8.27
N GLN A 374 40.09 11.29 -8.42
CA GLN A 374 41.23 10.45 -8.81
C GLN A 374 41.58 9.43 -7.73
N PHE A 375 41.61 9.82 -6.45
CA PHE A 375 41.79 8.88 -5.34
C PHE A 375 40.70 7.82 -5.28
N VAL A 376 39.43 8.21 -5.51
CA VAL A 376 38.32 7.26 -5.64
C VAL A 376 38.55 6.28 -6.79
N SER A 377 39.02 6.78 -7.93
CA SER A 377 39.26 5.96 -9.13
C SER A 377 40.37 4.90 -8.97
N LEU A 378 41.26 5.06 -7.98
CA LEU A 378 42.25 4.02 -7.61
C LEU A 378 41.57 2.75 -7.06
N LEU A 379 40.38 2.90 -6.47
CA LEU A 379 39.60 1.80 -5.89
C LEU A 379 38.52 1.31 -6.86
N THR A 380 37.67 2.22 -7.34
CA THR A 380 36.54 1.91 -8.23
C THR A 380 36.02 3.18 -8.93
N GLN A 381 35.13 3.02 -9.91
CA GLN A 381 34.44 4.16 -10.52
C GLN A 381 33.41 4.73 -9.53
N ALA A 382 33.32 6.06 -9.43
CA ALA A 382 32.36 6.75 -8.55
C ALA A 382 30.90 6.35 -8.84
N ALA A 383 30.57 5.96 -10.08
CA ALA A 383 29.25 5.45 -10.44
C ALA A 383 28.89 4.12 -9.74
N HIS A 384 29.85 3.31 -9.35
CA HIS A 384 29.59 2.03 -8.67
C HIS A 384 29.35 2.17 -7.16
N VAL A 385 29.46 3.38 -6.60
CA VAL A 385 29.44 3.62 -5.15
C VAL A 385 28.06 4.12 -4.70
N GLU A 386 27.02 3.31 -4.88
CA GLU A 386 25.61 3.73 -4.70
C GLU A 386 25.30 4.34 -3.32
N HIS A 387 25.79 3.72 -2.25
CA HIS A 387 25.60 4.20 -0.87
C HIS A 387 26.26 5.56 -0.54
N ALA A 388 27.16 6.05 -1.40
CA ALA A 388 27.81 7.36 -1.27
C ALA A 388 27.49 8.28 -2.46
N SER A 389 26.42 7.97 -3.20
CA SER A 389 25.97 8.73 -4.37
C SER A 389 25.79 10.21 -4.10
N TYR A 390 25.29 10.59 -2.91
CA TYR A 390 25.17 12.00 -2.50
C TYR A 390 26.51 12.74 -2.54
N PHE A 391 27.56 12.15 -1.95
CA PHE A 391 28.88 12.79 -1.87
C PHE A 391 29.52 12.91 -3.25
N ALA A 392 29.43 11.86 -4.07
CA ALA A 392 29.91 11.89 -5.45
C ALA A 392 29.19 12.94 -6.29
N CYS A 393 27.85 12.99 -6.21
CA CYS A 393 27.03 13.98 -6.93
C CYS A 393 27.29 15.42 -6.46
N SER A 394 27.47 15.63 -5.16
CA SER A 394 27.77 16.92 -4.56
C SER A 394 29.13 17.45 -5.04
N LEU A 395 30.19 16.64 -4.96
CA LEU A 395 31.52 17.00 -5.46
C LEU A 395 31.50 17.30 -6.97
N SER A 396 30.82 16.46 -7.77
CA SER A 396 30.64 16.71 -9.21
C SER A 396 29.90 18.03 -9.49
N THR A 397 28.86 18.34 -8.73
CA THR A 397 28.09 19.60 -8.89
C THR A 397 28.95 20.81 -8.51
N ARG A 398 29.69 20.74 -7.40
CA ARG A 398 30.62 21.81 -6.98
C ARG A 398 31.73 22.02 -8.01
N LYS A 399 32.32 20.95 -8.54
CA LYS A 399 33.31 21.02 -9.61
C LYS A 399 32.77 21.77 -10.84
N CYS A 400 31.55 21.44 -11.28
CA CYS A 400 30.90 22.11 -12.40
C CYS A 400 30.59 23.59 -12.14
N ALA A 401 30.12 23.92 -10.94
CA ALA A 401 29.92 25.31 -10.55
C ALA A 401 31.25 26.09 -10.54
N ALA A 402 32.30 25.50 -9.97
CA ALA A 402 33.61 26.15 -9.88
C ALA A 402 34.27 26.38 -11.23
N ILE A 403 34.25 25.39 -12.15
CA ILE A 403 34.79 25.61 -13.50
C ILE A 403 33.99 26.64 -14.30
N THR A 404 32.67 26.74 -14.07
CA THR A 404 31.82 27.77 -14.69
C THR A 404 32.24 29.17 -14.23
N GLU A 405 32.45 29.34 -12.92
CA GLU A 405 32.91 30.61 -12.35
C GLU A 405 34.35 30.94 -12.75
N LEU A 406 35.22 29.93 -12.83
CA LEU A 406 36.59 30.08 -13.31
C LEU A 406 36.65 30.57 -14.77
N GLY A 407 35.67 30.20 -15.61
CA GLY A 407 35.58 30.66 -16.99
C GLY A 407 35.57 32.17 -17.16
N LYS A 408 35.00 32.91 -16.19
CA LYS A 408 34.97 34.38 -16.21
C LYS A 408 36.38 34.99 -16.17
N TYR A 409 37.34 34.31 -15.53
CA TYR A 409 38.75 34.75 -15.43
C TYR A 409 39.55 34.40 -16.68
N VAL A 410 39.23 33.26 -17.31
CA VAL A 410 39.87 32.87 -18.57
C VAL A 410 39.38 33.77 -19.71
N GLU A 411 38.08 34.06 -19.76
CA GLU A 411 37.47 34.97 -20.75
C GLU A 411 37.94 36.43 -20.62
N SER A 412 38.16 36.91 -19.39
CA SER A 412 38.66 38.27 -19.13
C SER A 412 40.18 38.43 -19.32
N GLY A 413 40.92 37.33 -19.54
CA GLY A 413 42.38 37.34 -19.74
C GLY A 413 43.20 37.45 -18.45
N GLU A 414 42.58 37.33 -17.27
CA GLU A 414 43.22 37.40 -15.95
C GLU A 414 43.84 36.06 -15.49
N SER A 415 43.81 35.02 -16.35
CA SER A 415 44.28 33.67 -16.00
C SER A 415 45.79 33.54 -15.75
N LYS A 416 46.61 34.50 -16.20
CA LYS A 416 48.08 34.43 -16.06
C LYS A 416 48.56 34.50 -14.61
N ALA A 417 47.98 35.39 -13.81
CA ALA A 417 48.32 35.53 -12.39
C ALA A 417 47.91 34.27 -11.62
N LEU A 418 46.72 33.75 -11.92
CA LEU A 418 46.18 32.53 -11.34
C LEU A 418 47.02 31.29 -11.71
N LEU A 419 47.46 31.19 -12.96
CA LEU A 419 48.37 30.13 -13.40
C LEU A 419 49.72 30.20 -12.68
N ALA A 420 50.29 31.39 -12.49
CA ALA A 420 51.54 31.55 -11.76
C ALA A 420 51.41 31.12 -10.28
N TRP A 421 50.29 31.46 -9.63
CA TRP A 421 49.97 30.99 -8.28
C TRP A 421 49.79 29.47 -8.21
N PHE A 422 49.10 28.89 -9.19
CA PHE A 422 48.92 27.44 -9.30
C PHE A 422 50.26 26.71 -9.49
N GLU A 423 51.12 27.18 -10.39
CA GLU A 423 52.46 26.62 -10.62
C GLU A 423 53.37 26.77 -9.40
N LYS A 424 53.26 27.87 -8.63
CA LYS A 424 53.95 27.99 -7.34
C LYS A 424 53.51 26.87 -6.40
N GLY A 425 52.21 26.56 -6.35
CA GLY A 425 51.66 25.41 -5.64
C GLY A 425 52.31 24.10 -6.08
N VAL A 426 52.34 23.83 -7.39
CA VAL A 426 52.96 22.63 -7.98
C VAL A 426 54.46 22.53 -7.65
N ALA A 427 55.19 23.64 -7.73
CA ALA A 427 56.63 23.70 -7.42
C ALA A 427 56.95 23.44 -5.95
N LEU A 428 56.00 23.76 -5.07
CA LEU A 428 56.09 23.45 -3.64
C LEU A 428 55.82 21.96 -3.33
N CYS A 429 55.44 21.17 -4.34
CA CYS A 429 55.18 19.74 -4.22
C CYS A 429 56.42 18.91 -4.62
N ALA A 430 56.53 17.68 -4.10
CA ALA A 430 57.52 16.73 -4.60
C ALA A 430 57.21 16.28 -6.05
N ARG A 431 58.21 15.72 -6.75
CA ARG A 431 58.14 15.39 -8.20
C ARG A 431 56.89 14.59 -8.60
N SER A 432 56.38 13.71 -7.74
CA SER A 432 55.24 12.82 -8.04
C SER A 432 53.89 13.56 -8.16
N ALA A 433 53.69 14.67 -7.45
CA ALA A 433 52.43 15.43 -7.50
C ALA A 433 52.31 16.28 -8.78
N ALA A 434 53.45 16.74 -9.32
CA ALA A 434 53.51 17.52 -10.56
C ALA A 434 53.07 16.73 -11.80
N GLU A 435 53.11 15.39 -11.73
CA GLU A 435 52.68 14.48 -12.80
C GLU A 435 51.24 13.98 -12.61
N SER A 436 50.51 14.46 -11.60
CA SER A 436 49.11 14.06 -11.42
C SER A 436 48.24 14.53 -12.58
N ASN A 437 47.28 13.69 -12.99
CA ASN A 437 46.34 14.04 -14.05
C ASN A 437 45.59 15.34 -13.71
N ALA A 438 45.28 15.59 -12.43
CA ALA A 438 44.59 16.81 -12.01
C ALA A 438 45.40 18.06 -12.32
N VAL A 439 46.69 18.05 -11.98
CA VAL A 439 47.61 19.16 -12.26
C VAL A 439 47.75 19.41 -13.76
N VAL A 440 47.88 18.35 -14.55
CA VAL A 440 47.96 18.45 -16.02
C VAL A 440 46.68 19.06 -16.61
N GLU A 441 45.50 18.58 -16.19
CA GLU A 441 44.22 19.10 -16.66
C GLU A 441 44.05 20.59 -16.31
N ILE A 442 44.35 21.00 -15.07
CA ILE A 442 44.18 22.39 -14.61
C ILE A 442 45.15 23.35 -15.28
N ARG A 443 46.41 22.92 -15.48
CA ARG A 443 47.39 23.69 -16.24
C ARG A 443 46.87 24.00 -17.64
N LEU A 444 46.27 23.02 -18.31
CA LEU A 444 45.67 23.23 -19.64
C LEU A 444 44.44 24.15 -19.59
N ILE A 445 43.56 23.98 -18.59
CA ILE A 445 42.37 24.82 -18.37
C ILE A 445 42.74 26.29 -18.22
N LEU A 446 43.82 26.61 -17.49
CA LEU A 446 44.23 27.98 -17.22
C LEU A 446 45.07 28.61 -18.36
N SER A 447 45.70 27.78 -19.20
CA SER A 447 46.65 28.24 -20.23
C SER A 447 46.01 28.57 -21.57
N ASP A 448 44.93 27.85 -21.97
CA ASP A 448 44.37 27.95 -23.31
C ASP A 448 42.82 27.92 -23.31
N GLN A 449 42.19 28.84 -24.07
CA GLN A 449 40.73 28.97 -24.14
C GLN A 449 40.05 27.76 -24.81
N GLN A 450 40.69 27.12 -25.79
CA GLN A 450 40.13 25.93 -26.43
C GLN A 450 40.16 24.74 -25.47
N GLN A 451 41.25 24.56 -24.73
CA GLN A 451 41.37 23.57 -23.67
C GLN A 451 40.36 23.84 -22.55
N PHE A 452 40.19 25.09 -22.11
CA PHE A 452 39.14 25.46 -21.16
C PHE A 452 37.76 24.99 -21.64
N THR A 453 37.40 25.30 -22.89
CA THR A 453 36.13 24.90 -23.50
C THR A 453 35.95 23.38 -23.53
N HIS A 454 37.01 22.64 -23.87
CA HIS A 454 37.01 21.18 -23.87
C HIS A 454 36.76 20.60 -22.47
N TYR A 455 37.47 21.07 -21.44
CA TYR A 455 37.30 20.58 -20.08
C TYR A 455 35.98 21.02 -19.45
N MET A 456 35.47 22.21 -19.80
CA MET A 456 34.14 22.68 -19.43
C MET A 456 33.06 21.71 -19.91
N GLN A 457 33.13 21.26 -21.18
CA GLN A 457 32.26 20.21 -21.71
C GLN A 457 32.48 18.86 -21.01
N LYS A 458 33.73 18.37 -20.96
CA LYS A 458 34.10 17.08 -20.36
C LYS A 458 33.58 16.94 -18.92
N TYR A 459 33.77 17.97 -18.10
CA TYR A 459 33.37 17.94 -16.70
C TYR A 459 31.87 18.02 -16.50
N HIS A 460 31.16 18.81 -17.30
CA HIS A 460 29.69 18.85 -17.25
C HIS A 460 29.06 17.56 -17.77
N GLU A 461 29.52 17.02 -18.89
CA GLU A 461 28.99 15.79 -19.47
C GLU A 461 29.14 14.58 -18.55
N SER A 462 30.35 14.39 -18.00
CA SER A 462 30.61 13.34 -17.01
C SER A 462 29.77 13.50 -15.74
N SER A 463 29.61 14.73 -15.23
CA SER A 463 28.79 15.00 -14.05
C SER A 463 27.29 14.80 -14.32
N ILE A 464 26.80 15.20 -15.50
CA ILE A 464 25.42 14.98 -15.94
C ILE A 464 25.13 13.46 -16.05
N ALA A 465 26.07 12.69 -16.58
CA ALA A 465 25.95 11.24 -16.67
C ALA A 465 25.89 10.59 -15.28
N LEU A 466 26.79 10.98 -14.36
CA LEU A 466 26.81 10.50 -12.98
C LEU A 466 25.50 10.85 -12.23
N LEU A 467 25.04 12.10 -12.33
CA LEU A 467 23.80 12.55 -11.70
C LEU A 467 22.58 11.80 -12.25
N LYS A 468 22.53 11.53 -13.56
CA LYS A 468 21.45 10.73 -14.17
C LYS A 468 21.48 9.29 -13.68
N HIS A 469 22.67 8.69 -13.57
CA HIS A 469 22.84 7.33 -13.07
C HIS A 469 22.22 7.17 -11.67
N PHE A 470 22.48 8.11 -10.76
CA PHE A 470 21.90 8.10 -9.40
C PHE A 470 20.51 8.75 -9.27
N GLY A 471 19.84 9.09 -10.38
CA GLY A 471 18.48 9.61 -10.35
C GLY A 471 18.33 11.09 -9.92
N TRP A 472 19.42 11.86 -9.84
CA TRP A 472 19.43 13.30 -9.54
C TRP A 472 19.00 14.15 -10.75
N LYS A 473 17.79 13.88 -11.25
CA LYS A 473 17.27 14.41 -12.53
C LYS A 473 17.29 15.94 -12.56
N ARG A 474 16.87 16.62 -11.49
CA ARG A 474 16.82 18.10 -11.41
C ARG A 474 18.21 18.72 -11.54
N GLN A 475 19.20 18.22 -10.78
CA GLN A 475 20.56 18.75 -10.87
C GLN A 475 21.24 18.41 -12.20
N SER A 476 20.99 17.22 -12.75
CA SER A 476 21.50 16.88 -14.09
C SER A 476 20.96 17.81 -15.18
N LYS A 477 19.72 18.29 -15.05
CA LYS A 477 19.10 19.27 -15.94
C LYS A 477 19.70 20.65 -15.76
N LEU A 478 19.93 21.08 -14.51
CA LEU A 478 20.57 22.36 -14.20
C LEU A 478 21.98 22.43 -14.81
N LEU A 479 22.80 21.39 -14.62
CA LEU A 479 24.14 21.33 -15.22
C LEU A 479 24.07 21.31 -16.75
N GLY A 480 23.10 20.59 -17.33
CA GLY A 480 22.88 20.61 -18.78
C GLY A 480 22.52 21.99 -19.30
N TRP A 481 21.68 22.74 -18.58
CA TRP A 481 21.32 24.11 -18.91
C TRP A 481 22.51 25.08 -18.76
N GLN A 482 23.31 24.95 -17.70
CA GLN A 482 24.54 25.73 -17.51
C GLN A 482 25.53 25.51 -18.66
N LEU A 483 25.79 24.24 -19.00
CA LEU A 483 26.65 23.89 -20.13
C LEU A 483 26.11 24.49 -21.44
N ALA A 484 24.80 24.40 -21.68
CA ALA A 484 24.21 24.94 -22.89
C ALA A 484 24.38 26.45 -23.01
N ASN A 485 24.16 27.20 -21.92
CA ASN A 485 24.36 28.65 -21.92
C ASN A 485 25.82 29.04 -22.19
N PHE A 486 26.77 28.29 -21.62
CA PHE A 486 28.19 28.49 -21.91
C PHE A 486 28.52 28.22 -23.39
N LEU A 487 27.94 27.17 -23.98
CA LEU A 487 28.13 26.89 -25.39
C LEU A 487 27.51 27.95 -26.30
N LEU A 488 26.36 28.51 -25.91
CA LEU A 488 25.77 29.65 -26.61
C LEU A 488 26.63 30.91 -26.53
N SER A 489 27.20 31.22 -25.35
CA SER A 489 28.11 32.37 -25.22
C SER A 489 29.43 32.18 -25.98
N SER A 490 29.80 30.93 -26.25
CA SER A 490 30.98 30.55 -27.05
C SER A 490 30.70 30.36 -28.55
N ASP A 491 29.53 30.80 -29.04
CA ASP A 491 29.08 30.66 -30.45
C ASP A 491 29.01 29.20 -30.96
N ARG A 492 28.81 28.23 -30.06
CA ARG A 492 28.66 26.79 -30.36
C ARG A 492 27.21 26.34 -30.25
N VAL A 493 26.34 26.94 -31.07
CA VAL A 493 24.87 26.74 -31.04
C VAL A 493 24.48 25.27 -31.23
N GLU A 494 25.07 24.58 -32.20
CA GLU A 494 24.75 23.17 -32.49
C GLU A 494 25.03 22.24 -31.30
N GLY A 495 26.09 22.53 -30.52
CA GLY A 495 26.43 21.78 -29.30
C GLY A 495 25.51 22.09 -28.12
N ALA A 496 24.95 23.30 -28.05
CA ALA A 496 24.04 23.72 -26.97
C ALA A 496 22.63 23.14 -27.12
N LEU A 497 22.15 23.02 -28.37
CA LEU A 497 20.77 22.70 -28.70
C LEU A 497 20.24 21.38 -28.09
N PRO A 498 20.99 20.25 -28.10
CA PRO A 498 20.54 19.00 -27.48
C PRO A 498 20.27 19.13 -25.98
N TYR A 499 21.08 19.93 -25.27
CA TYR A 499 20.93 20.15 -23.84
C TYR A 499 19.70 21.02 -23.53
N LEU A 500 19.48 22.09 -24.30
CA LEU A 500 18.32 22.97 -24.13
C LEU A 500 17.01 22.26 -24.48
N LEU A 501 17.00 21.50 -25.59
CA LEU A 501 15.84 20.71 -25.99
C LEU A 501 15.45 19.72 -24.88
N LYS A 502 16.44 18.97 -24.36
CA LYS A 502 16.22 18.01 -23.28
C LYS A 502 15.79 18.68 -21.98
N PHE A 503 16.31 19.87 -21.69
CA PHE A 503 15.91 20.69 -20.53
C PHE A 503 14.45 21.12 -20.65
N VAL A 504 14.07 21.80 -21.74
CA VAL A 504 12.73 22.34 -21.97
C VAL A 504 11.68 21.23 -22.05
N SER A 505 11.89 20.21 -22.90
CA SER A 505 10.97 19.07 -23.01
C SER A 505 10.84 18.32 -21.68
N GLY A 506 11.95 18.23 -20.92
CA GLY A 506 11.98 17.61 -19.61
C GLY A 506 11.18 18.36 -18.54
N LEU A 507 11.15 19.70 -18.57
CA LEU A 507 10.36 20.52 -17.65
C LEU A 507 8.88 20.55 -18.03
N ILE A 508 8.59 20.62 -19.33
CA ILE A 508 7.22 20.55 -19.87
C ILE A 508 6.55 19.24 -19.45
N ARG A 509 7.26 18.10 -19.58
CA ARG A 509 6.76 16.78 -19.17
C ARG A 509 6.51 16.68 -17.67
N GLU A 510 7.24 17.43 -16.84
CA GLU A 510 7.08 17.44 -15.38
C GLU A 510 5.99 18.40 -14.91
N GLY A 511 5.29 19.09 -15.83
CA GLY A 511 4.18 20.00 -15.49
C GLY A 511 4.64 21.31 -14.85
N VAL A 512 5.90 21.72 -15.04
CA VAL A 512 6.39 23.01 -14.56
C VAL A 512 5.65 24.14 -15.28
N SER A 513 5.30 25.21 -14.53
CA SER A 513 4.63 26.39 -15.08
C SER A 513 5.34 26.91 -16.32
N LEU A 514 4.63 26.96 -17.45
CA LEU A 514 5.17 27.44 -18.72
C LEU A 514 5.70 28.87 -18.66
N LEU A 515 5.16 29.71 -17.78
CA LEU A 515 5.63 31.08 -17.57
C LEU A 515 7.12 31.12 -17.14
N LEU A 516 7.60 30.10 -16.43
CA LEU A 516 9.00 30.01 -16.00
C LEU A 516 9.93 29.49 -17.11
N VAL A 517 9.38 28.79 -18.11
CA VAL A 517 10.14 28.13 -19.19
C VAL A 517 10.02 28.88 -20.51
N GLU A 518 9.06 29.80 -20.64
CA GLU A 518 8.72 30.52 -21.88
C GLU A 518 9.94 31.16 -22.55
N ARG A 519 10.78 31.89 -21.80
CA ARG A 519 11.99 32.51 -22.36
C ARG A 519 12.95 31.49 -22.97
N THR A 520 13.20 30.40 -22.27
CA THR A 520 14.09 29.33 -22.76
C THR A 520 13.45 28.57 -23.93
N LEU A 521 12.13 28.35 -23.89
CA LEU A 521 11.38 27.73 -24.97
C LEU A 521 11.43 28.57 -26.25
N VAL A 522 11.20 29.89 -26.15
CA VAL A 522 11.31 30.82 -27.29
C VAL A 522 12.71 30.79 -27.88
N LEU A 523 13.75 30.81 -27.04
CA LEU A 523 15.14 30.73 -27.49
C LEU A 523 15.43 29.40 -28.20
N VAL A 524 14.93 28.27 -27.67
CA VAL A 524 15.06 26.96 -28.35
C VAL A 524 14.35 26.98 -29.71
N VAL A 525 13.11 27.50 -29.77
CA VAL A 525 12.34 27.59 -31.02
C VAL A 525 13.08 28.41 -32.07
N GLN A 526 13.68 29.55 -31.72
CA GLN A 526 14.47 30.37 -32.65
C GLN A 526 15.63 29.58 -33.27
N HIS A 527 16.29 28.71 -32.51
CA HIS A 527 17.36 27.86 -33.02
C HIS A 527 16.83 26.67 -33.86
N LEU A 528 15.69 26.08 -33.48
CA LEU A 528 15.06 25.00 -34.24
C LEU A 528 14.52 25.49 -35.60
N GLU A 529 14.07 26.76 -35.68
CA GLU A 529 13.62 27.41 -36.92
C GLU A 529 14.72 27.46 -38.02
N ALA A 530 16.00 27.38 -37.64
CA ALA A 530 17.11 27.31 -38.61
C ALA A 530 17.17 25.96 -39.37
N SER A 531 16.58 24.90 -38.84
CA SER A 531 16.56 23.56 -39.43
C SER A 531 15.21 22.87 -39.22
N PRO A 532 14.11 23.41 -39.79
CA PRO A 532 12.75 23.03 -39.42
C PRO A 532 12.37 21.60 -39.80
N ASN A 533 13.02 21.04 -40.83
CA ASN A 533 12.75 19.67 -41.28
C ASN A 533 13.34 18.61 -40.33
N LEU A 534 14.44 18.92 -39.64
CA LEU A 534 15.08 18.00 -38.70
C LEU A 534 14.31 17.93 -37.38
N TYR A 535 13.67 19.03 -36.99
CA TYR A 535 12.98 19.21 -35.70
C TYR A 535 11.48 19.47 -35.87
N LEU A 536 10.88 18.94 -36.94
CA LEU A 536 9.49 19.22 -37.31
C LEU A 536 8.51 18.91 -36.18
N LYS A 537 8.72 17.79 -35.47
CA LYS A 537 7.86 17.36 -34.37
C LYS A 537 7.98 18.28 -33.17
N GLU A 538 9.22 18.59 -32.75
CA GLU A 538 9.51 19.48 -31.63
C GLU A 538 8.97 20.89 -31.88
N LEU A 539 9.12 21.40 -33.11
CA LEU A 539 8.58 22.71 -33.51
C LEU A 539 7.05 22.74 -33.46
N VAL A 540 6.37 21.69 -33.94
CA VAL A 540 4.90 21.60 -33.85
C VAL A 540 4.46 21.61 -32.38
N ASP A 541 5.07 20.80 -31.53
CA ASP A 541 4.75 20.71 -30.10
C ASP A 541 4.98 22.07 -29.40
N PHE A 542 6.11 22.73 -29.67
CA PHE A 542 6.46 24.00 -29.06
C PHE A 542 5.62 25.17 -29.55
N TYR A 543 5.29 25.23 -30.85
CA TYR A 543 4.35 26.23 -31.37
C TYR A 543 2.95 26.05 -30.80
N VAL A 544 2.47 24.82 -30.65
CA VAL A 544 1.20 24.54 -29.98
C VAL A 544 1.23 25.10 -28.55
N ILE A 545 2.28 24.82 -27.79
CA ILE A 545 2.43 25.31 -26.41
C ILE A 545 2.44 26.84 -26.35
N LEU A 546 3.28 27.49 -27.16
CA LEU A 546 3.38 28.96 -27.19
C LEU A 546 2.08 29.62 -27.66
N SER A 547 1.39 29.03 -28.64
CA SER A 547 0.12 29.57 -29.15
C SER A 547 -1.00 29.60 -28.10
N ILE A 548 -0.95 28.74 -27.09
CA ILE A 548 -1.98 28.66 -26.03
C ILE A 548 -1.56 29.47 -24.80
N HIS A 549 -0.28 29.41 -24.43
CA HIS A 549 0.20 29.80 -23.10
C HIS A 549 1.15 30.99 -23.06
N SER A 550 1.54 31.57 -24.20
CA SER A 550 2.39 32.77 -24.18
C SER A 550 1.78 33.92 -23.37
N ALA A 551 2.61 34.74 -22.74
CA ALA A 551 2.14 35.82 -21.87
C ALA A 551 1.28 36.84 -22.64
N GLU A 552 1.70 37.23 -23.84
CA GLU A 552 1.00 38.21 -24.67
C GLU A 552 0.03 37.57 -25.67
N LYS A 553 -1.15 38.19 -25.84
CA LYS A 553 -2.17 37.74 -26.80
C LYS A 553 -1.67 37.84 -28.26
N ASN A 554 -0.82 38.82 -28.56
CA ASN A 554 -0.25 39.00 -29.89
C ASN A 554 0.72 37.86 -30.24
N ASP A 555 1.55 37.44 -29.28
CA ASP A 555 2.49 36.32 -29.45
C ASP A 555 1.76 35.00 -29.66
N ARG A 556 0.69 34.75 -28.90
CA ARG A 556 -0.19 33.59 -29.10
C ARG A 556 -0.67 33.48 -30.54
N LEU A 557 -1.16 34.60 -31.10
CA LEU A 557 -1.63 34.67 -32.48
C LEU A 557 -0.47 34.51 -33.48
N ALA A 558 0.69 35.09 -33.20
CA ALA A 558 1.87 35.00 -34.07
C ALA A 558 2.38 33.55 -34.16
N TYR A 559 2.54 32.85 -33.03
CA TYR A 559 2.95 31.45 -33.00
C TYR A 559 1.89 30.52 -33.60
N CYS A 560 0.60 30.82 -33.40
CA CYS A 560 -0.48 30.08 -34.06
C CYS A 560 -0.40 30.20 -35.60
N LYS A 561 -0.14 31.41 -36.13
CA LYS A 561 0.09 31.61 -37.58
C LYS A 561 1.33 30.87 -38.08
N ARG A 562 2.42 30.86 -37.30
CA ARG A 562 3.64 30.10 -37.65
C ARG A 562 3.39 28.58 -37.69
N LEU A 563 2.59 28.05 -36.75
CA LEU A 563 2.17 26.64 -36.77
C LEU A 563 1.46 26.28 -38.07
N PHE A 564 0.47 27.09 -38.49
CA PHE A 564 -0.25 26.82 -39.75
C PHE A 564 0.66 26.94 -40.97
N ALA A 565 1.52 27.97 -41.03
CA ALA A 565 2.49 28.09 -42.11
C ALA A 565 3.46 26.89 -42.18
N LEU A 566 3.84 26.33 -41.03
CA LEU A 566 4.68 25.11 -40.97
C LEU A 566 3.92 23.88 -41.47
N LEU A 567 2.63 23.75 -41.15
CA LEU A 567 1.79 22.65 -41.61
C LEU A 567 1.52 22.73 -43.12
N GLU A 568 1.16 23.91 -43.64
CA GLU A 568 0.91 24.14 -45.07
C GLU A 568 2.15 23.89 -45.94
N ARG A 569 3.34 24.22 -45.42
CA ARG A 569 4.61 23.98 -46.13
C ARG A 569 4.97 22.50 -46.21
N ASN A 570 4.40 21.66 -45.33
CA ASN A 570 4.73 20.24 -45.17
C ASN A 570 3.56 19.30 -45.53
N ASN A 571 2.79 19.64 -46.58
CA ASN A 571 1.61 18.89 -47.01
C ASN A 571 1.87 17.41 -47.39
N SER A 572 3.13 16.98 -47.55
CA SER A 572 3.51 15.60 -47.90
C SER A 572 3.76 14.70 -46.68
N THR A 573 4.08 15.26 -45.51
CA THR A 573 4.43 14.49 -44.31
C THR A 573 3.28 14.50 -43.31
N LYS A 574 2.60 13.35 -43.17
CA LYS A 574 1.54 13.19 -42.15
C LYS A 574 2.17 13.20 -40.76
N ILE A 575 1.87 14.22 -39.96
CA ILE A 575 2.34 14.33 -38.58
C ILE A 575 1.30 13.67 -37.68
N ARG A 576 1.67 12.55 -37.04
CA ARG A 576 0.83 11.90 -36.03
C ARG A 576 1.21 12.41 -34.65
N HIS A 577 0.26 13.04 -33.98
CA HIS A 577 0.41 13.52 -32.62
C HIS A 577 -0.53 12.73 -31.70
N SER A 578 0.02 11.84 -30.85
CA SER A 578 -0.77 11.16 -29.83
C SER A 578 -0.84 12.04 -28.57
N VAL A 579 -2.05 12.27 -28.08
CA VAL A 579 -2.28 13.14 -26.93
C VAL A 579 -2.48 12.29 -25.69
N ARG A 580 -1.53 12.29 -24.74
CA ARG A 580 -1.70 11.58 -23.47
C ARG A 580 -2.63 12.32 -22.52
N SER A 581 -3.40 11.60 -21.69
CA SER A 581 -4.19 12.24 -20.63
C SER A 581 -3.36 13.04 -19.60
N SER A 582 -2.04 12.84 -19.55
CA SER A 582 -1.10 13.57 -18.68
C SER A 582 -0.53 14.86 -19.27
N THR A 583 -0.67 15.12 -20.58
CA THR A 583 -0.07 16.33 -21.16
C THR A 583 -0.87 17.57 -20.71
N PRO A 584 -0.23 18.53 -20.02
CA PRO A 584 -0.92 19.69 -19.48
C PRO A 584 -1.27 20.75 -20.55
N TYR A 585 -0.69 20.64 -21.75
CA TYR A 585 -0.76 21.67 -22.79
C TYR A 585 -1.31 21.07 -24.09
N ARG A 586 -2.64 21.16 -24.28
CA ARG A 586 -3.34 20.54 -25.42
C ARG A 586 -4.05 21.58 -26.27
N ALA A 587 -3.75 21.60 -27.56
CA ALA A 587 -4.49 22.38 -28.56
C ALA A 587 -5.95 21.93 -28.67
N LEU A 588 -6.17 20.61 -28.63
CA LEU A 588 -7.48 20.00 -28.80
C LEU A 588 -7.81 19.11 -27.60
N TYR A 589 -9.06 19.17 -27.17
CA TYR A 589 -9.59 18.34 -26.08
C TYR A 589 -10.88 17.66 -26.54
N ILE A 590 -11.08 16.41 -26.12
CA ILE A 590 -12.28 15.63 -26.44
C ILE A 590 -13.05 15.31 -25.16
N SER A 591 -14.35 15.55 -25.19
CA SER A 591 -15.28 15.05 -24.18
C SER A 591 -16.27 14.08 -24.79
N ALA A 592 -16.33 12.88 -24.22
CA ALA A 592 -17.31 11.86 -24.58
C ALA A 592 -18.58 11.88 -23.70
N LYS A 593 -18.78 12.93 -22.88
CA LYS A 593 -19.95 13.03 -21.98
C LYS A 593 -21.29 12.89 -22.68
N SER A 594 -21.36 13.37 -23.92
CA SER A 594 -22.58 13.37 -24.73
C SER A 594 -22.79 12.05 -25.48
N ILE A 595 -21.86 11.10 -25.39
CA ILE A 595 -21.98 9.76 -25.97
C ILE A 595 -22.64 8.84 -24.93
N PRO A 596 -23.78 8.19 -25.23
CA PRO A 596 -24.34 7.17 -24.37
C PRO A 596 -23.33 6.05 -24.10
N SER A 597 -23.19 5.63 -22.84
CA SER A 597 -22.28 4.53 -22.46
C SER A 597 -22.68 3.20 -23.11
N ARG A 598 -23.97 3.04 -23.43
CA ARG A 598 -24.52 1.88 -24.15
C ARG A 598 -25.37 2.38 -25.32
N ILE A 599 -25.01 1.92 -26.50
CA ILE A 599 -25.73 2.16 -27.75
C ILE A 599 -26.25 0.80 -28.21
N THR A 600 -27.52 0.72 -28.59
CA THR A 600 -28.14 -0.50 -29.13
C THR A 600 -28.69 -0.22 -30.51
N ALA A 601 -28.41 -1.09 -31.48
CA ALA A 601 -28.93 -1.00 -32.83
C ALA A 601 -29.27 -2.39 -33.38
N THR A 602 -30.08 -2.37 -34.43
CA THR A 602 -30.30 -3.51 -35.33
C THR A 602 -29.56 -3.27 -36.66
N PRO A 603 -29.19 -4.33 -37.40
CA PRO A 603 -28.58 -4.19 -38.72
C PRO A 603 -29.40 -3.26 -39.64
N GLY A 604 -28.76 -2.24 -40.20
CA GLY A 604 -29.39 -1.24 -41.05
C GLY A 604 -29.77 0.08 -40.34
N ASP A 605 -29.74 0.13 -39.01
CA ASP A 605 -30.05 1.36 -38.26
C ASP A 605 -28.99 2.45 -38.49
N VAL A 606 -29.45 3.70 -38.58
CA VAL A 606 -28.58 4.87 -38.60
C VAL A 606 -28.33 5.32 -37.16
N LEU A 607 -27.10 5.16 -36.70
CA LEU A 607 -26.65 5.56 -35.38
C LEU A 607 -26.19 7.01 -35.39
N ARG A 608 -26.51 7.76 -34.34
CA ARG A 608 -26.08 9.14 -34.13
C ARG A 608 -25.43 9.28 -32.76
N ILE A 609 -24.24 9.86 -32.71
CA ILE A 609 -23.56 10.22 -31.46
C ILE A 609 -23.18 11.70 -31.48
N ALA A 610 -23.15 12.31 -30.30
CA ALA A 610 -22.64 13.67 -30.13
C ALA A 610 -21.31 13.62 -29.38
N ILE A 611 -20.29 14.28 -29.91
CA ILE A 611 -18.98 14.42 -29.28
C ILE A 611 -18.63 15.90 -29.14
N THR A 612 -17.99 16.28 -28.04
CA THR A 612 -17.53 17.67 -27.87
C THR A 612 -16.04 17.75 -28.13
N VAL A 613 -15.64 18.61 -29.07
CA VAL A 613 -14.24 18.93 -29.36
C VAL A 613 -13.99 20.37 -28.93
N THR A 614 -13.11 20.56 -27.96
CA THR A 614 -12.68 21.90 -27.53
C THR A 614 -11.42 22.30 -28.27
N ASN A 615 -11.46 23.45 -28.95
CA ASN A 615 -10.29 24.08 -29.57
C ASN A 615 -9.74 25.19 -28.66
N ASN A 616 -8.52 24.99 -28.13
CA ASN A 616 -7.83 25.96 -27.29
C ASN A 616 -6.90 26.90 -28.09
N LEU A 617 -6.78 26.71 -29.41
CA LEU A 617 -5.97 27.59 -30.24
C LEU A 617 -6.65 28.96 -30.42
N PRO A 618 -5.87 30.04 -30.59
CA PRO A 618 -6.41 31.39 -30.83
C PRO A 618 -7.18 31.53 -32.15
N LEU A 619 -6.89 30.69 -33.13
CA LEU A 619 -7.51 30.68 -34.45
C LEU A 619 -8.43 29.47 -34.60
N SER A 620 -9.48 29.63 -35.40
CA SER A 620 -10.35 28.54 -35.80
C SER A 620 -9.63 27.58 -36.75
N LEU A 621 -10.02 26.30 -36.69
CA LEU A 621 -9.50 25.27 -37.58
C LEU A 621 -10.46 25.08 -38.74
N GLU A 622 -10.03 25.50 -39.92
CA GLU A 622 -10.69 25.21 -41.20
C GLU A 622 -10.25 23.82 -41.71
N ASN A 623 -11.12 23.15 -42.48
CA ASN A 623 -10.84 21.84 -43.08
C ASN A 623 -10.42 20.77 -42.06
N TYR A 624 -11.28 20.52 -41.07
CA TYR A 624 -11.11 19.43 -40.12
C TYR A 624 -11.97 18.20 -40.48
N LEU A 625 -11.57 17.04 -39.99
CA LEU A 625 -12.39 15.83 -40.02
C LEU A 625 -12.25 15.08 -38.69
N VAL A 626 -13.39 14.83 -38.03
CA VAL A 626 -13.44 14.03 -36.81
C VAL A 626 -13.99 12.65 -37.13
N ARG A 627 -13.24 11.61 -36.76
CA ARG A 627 -13.64 10.21 -36.87
C ARG A 627 -13.66 9.57 -35.49
N CYS A 628 -14.81 9.03 -35.11
CA CYS A 628 -14.92 8.26 -33.88
C CYS A 628 -15.03 6.77 -34.23
N VAL A 629 -14.00 6.00 -33.89
CA VAL A 629 -13.84 4.62 -34.35
C VAL A 629 -14.23 3.64 -33.26
N PHE A 630 -15.25 2.84 -33.54
CA PHE A 630 -15.65 1.71 -32.71
C PHE A 630 -15.21 0.40 -33.36
N ARG A 631 -14.38 -0.39 -32.67
CA ARG A 631 -13.88 -1.68 -33.20
C ARG A 631 -14.68 -2.85 -32.64
N LEU A 632 -14.89 -3.88 -33.47
CA LEU A 632 -15.49 -5.15 -33.04
C LEU A 632 -14.61 -5.82 -31.97
N ALA A 633 -15.21 -6.18 -30.83
CA ALA A 633 -14.54 -6.95 -29.81
C ALA A 633 -14.31 -8.39 -30.33
N SER A 634 -13.07 -8.72 -30.74
CA SER A 634 -12.72 -10.04 -31.27
C SER A 634 -12.56 -11.10 -30.17
N SER A 635 -13.00 -12.33 -30.45
CA SER A 635 -12.81 -13.54 -29.62
C SER A 635 -11.40 -14.17 -29.74
N SER A 636 -10.59 -13.73 -30.72
CA SER A 636 -9.29 -14.35 -31.05
C SER A 636 -8.14 -14.06 -30.06
N CYS A 637 -8.33 -13.20 -29.07
CA CYS A 637 -7.34 -12.95 -28.01
C CYS A 637 -7.34 -14.03 -26.89
N SER A 638 -8.12 -15.10 -27.03
CA SER A 638 -8.29 -16.16 -26.04
C SER A 638 -7.15 -17.19 -25.96
N ARG A 639 -6.15 -17.16 -26.85
CA ARG A 639 -5.04 -18.13 -26.88
C ARG A 639 -3.75 -17.71 -26.16
N GLN A 640 -3.65 -16.45 -25.72
CA GLN A 640 -2.60 -16.03 -24.79
C GLN A 640 -3.32 -15.53 -23.55
N LYS A 641 -3.10 -16.15 -22.39
CA LYS A 641 -3.51 -15.57 -21.11
C LYS A 641 -2.93 -14.15 -21.07
N PRO A 642 -3.73 -13.08 -21.15
CA PRO A 642 -3.21 -11.76 -20.91
C PRO A 642 -2.95 -11.74 -19.41
N THR A 643 -1.69 -11.69 -19.01
CA THR A 643 -1.33 -11.17 -17.71
C THR A 643 -1.89 -9.74 -17.62
N GLY A 644 -3.10 -9.61 -17.08
CA GLY A 644 -3.69 -8.32 -16.72
C GLY A 644 -4.76 -7.72 -17.65
N GLY A 645 -5.64 -8.50 -18.28
CA GLY A 645 -6.90 -7.91 -18.76
C GLY A 645 -7.75 -7.52 -17.55
N ARG A 646 -8.13 -6.24 -17.38
CA ARG A 646 -8.99 -5.72 -16.27
C ARG A 646 -10.39 -5.26 -16.70
N SER A 647 -10.74 -5.37 -17.99
CA SER A 647 -12.03 -4.91 -18.55
C SER A 647 -13.00 -6.06 -18.85
N PRO A 648 -14.30 -5.96 -18.54
CA PRO A 648 -15.26 -6.99 -18.88
C PRO A 648 -15.36 -7.16 -20.40
N LEU A 649 -15.20 -8.39 -20.87
CA LEU A 649 -15.29 -8.74 -22.28
C LEU A 649 -16.69 -9.27 -22.56
N PHE A 650 -17.42 -8.62 -23.47
CA PHE A 650 -18.77 -9.02 -23.86
C PHE A 650 -18.77 -9.58 -25.28
N GLU A 651 -19.55 -10.63 -25.49
CA GLU A 651 -19.82 -11.22 -26.80
C GLU A 651 -21.31 -11.11 -27.11
N CYS A 652 -21.62 -10.76 -28.36
CA CYS A 652 -22.95 -10.81 -28.94
C CYS A 652 -22.85 -11.58 -30.25
N SER A 653 -23.44 -12.78 -30.30
CA SER A 653 -23.49 -13.61 -31.50
C SER A 653 -24.93 -14.06 -31.77
N TYR A 654 -25.30 -14.20 -33.03
CA TYR A 654 -26.62 -14.69 -33.42
C TYR A 654 -26.53 -16.16 -33.83
N ASN A 655 -27.26 -17.04 -33.14
CA ASN A 655 -27.36 -18.43 -33.56
C ASN A 655 -28.53 -18.58 -34.54
N HIS A 656 -28.20 -18.85 -35.81
CA HIS A 656 -29.20 -19.10 -36.85
C HIS A 656 -30.04 -20.36 -36.62
N ALA A 657 -29.51 -21.38 -35.92
CA ALA A 657 -30.24 -22.62 -35.65
C ALA A 657 -31.33 -22.44 -34.58
N ASP A 658 -31.06 -21.60 -33.57
CA ASP A 658 -31.98 -21.37 -32.45
C ASP A 658 -32.84 -20.11 -32.64
N GLY A 659 -32.47 -19.20 -33.56
CA GLY A 659 -33.12 -17.90 -33.74
C GLY A 659 -32.91 -16.94 -32.56
N VAL A 660 -31.82 -17.10 -31.79
CA VAL A 660 -31.56 -16.36 -30.55
C VAL A 660 -30.23 -15.62 -30.62
N ASN A 661 -30.21 -14.36 -30.14
CA ASN A 661 -28.96 -13.64 -29.85
C ASN A 661 -28.39 -14.14 -28.53
N ARG A 662 -27.15 -14.62 -28.54
CA ARG A 662 -26.40 -15.01 -27.35
C ARG A 662 -25.58 -13.82 -26.89
N PHE A 663 -25.88 -13.33 -25.69
CA PHE A 663 -25.12 -12.30 -25.01
C PHE A 663 -24.35 -12.95 -23.86
N GLY A 664 -23.02 -12.88 -23.90
CA GLY A 664 -22.16 -13.48 -22.89
C GLY A 664 -21.16 -12.48 -22.33
N CYS A 665 -20.97 -12.46 -21.01
CA CYS A 665 -19.82 -11.81 -20.38
C CYS A 665 -18.69 -12.86 -20.30
N ILE A 666 -17.77 -12.85 -21.25
CA ILE A 666 -16.64 -13.78 -21.33
C ILE A 666 -15.70 -13.60 -20.13
N TRP A 667 -15.55 -12.36 -19.64
CA TRP A 667 -14.66 -12.05 -18.51
C TRP A 667 -15.19 -10.82 -17.76
N LYS A 668 -15.06 -10.74 -16.42
CA LYS A 668 -15.81 -9.78 -15.57
C LYS A 668 -15.03 -8.58 -15.00
N GLY A 669 -13.70 -8.52 -15.06
CA GLY A 669 -12.94 -7.48 -14.34
C GLY A 669 -12.46 -7.90 -12.96
N GLU A 670 -11.23 -7.52 -12.58
CA GLU A 670 -10.80 -7.40 -11.17
C GLU A 670 -10.59 -5.91 -10.86
N TYR A 671 -11.19 -5.42 -9.77
CA TYR A 671 -11.08 -4.03 -9.33
C TYR A 671 -9.84 -3.84 -8.45
N GLY A 672 -8.82 -3.19 -9.00
CA GLY A 672 -7.65 -2.74 -8.25
C GLY A 672 -7.07 -1.47 -8.85
N VAL A 673 -6.87 -0.44 -8.02
CA VAL A 673 -6.17 0.80 -8.40
C VAL A 673 -4.67 0.50 -8.45
N LEU A 674 -3.99 0.74 -9.58
CA LEU A 674 -2.52 0.77 -9.63
C LEU A 674 -1.99 2.03 -10.34
N PRO A 675 -0.75 2.45 -10.00
CA PRO A 675 -0.10 3.65 -10.52
C PRO A 675 0.33 3.51 -11.99
N ARG A 676 0.44 4.66 -12.64
CA ARG A 676 0.66 4.92 -14.08
C ARG A 676 1.93 4.33 -14.71
N ASP A 677 2.85 3.76 -13.94
CA ASP A 677 4.23 3.47 -14.36
C ASP A 677 4.47 2.05 -14.91
N SER A 678 3.44 1.20 -15.01
CA SER A 678 3.59 -0.20 -15.43
C SER A 678 3.29 -0.49 -16.91
N VAL A 679 3.04 0.51 -17.75
CA VAL A 679 2.83 0.33 -19.20
C VAL A 679 4.04 0.88 -19.95
N SER A 680 4.86 -0.02 -20.50
CA SER A 680 6.03 0.34 -21.29
C SER A 680 5.61 0.92 -22.65
N GLU A 681 6.36 1.89 -23.18
CA GLU A 681 6.11 2.49 -24.52
C GLU A 681 6.21 1.47 -25.67
N THR A 682 6.72 0.26 -25.40
CA THR A 682 6.86 -0.84 -26.35
C THR A 682 5.61 -1.72 -26.48
N ASP A 683 4.59 -1.54 -25.63
CA ASP A 683 3.38 -2.39 -25.61
C ASP A 683 2.14 -1.73 -26.26
N VAL A 684 2.32 -0.74 -27.15
CA VAL A 684 1.26 -0.46 -28.13
C VAL A 684 1.38 -1.55 -29.19
N PRO A 685 0.42 -2.48 -29.32
CA PRO A 685 0.51 -3.51 -30.33
C PRO A 685 0.43 -2.83 -31.69
N ILE A 686 1.57 -2.70 -32.36
CA ILE A 686 1.61 -2.60 -33.81
C ILE A 686 1.17 -3.98 -34.29
N CYS A 687 -0.14 -4.18 -34.44
CA CYS A 687 -0.68 -5.35 -35.13
C CYS A 687 -0.30 -5.24 -36.61
N SER A 688 0.87 -5.77 -36.94
CA SER A 688 1.17 -6.32 -38.26
C SER A 688 0.45 -7.68 -38.35
N GLY A 689 -0.73 -7.70 -38.98
CA GLY A 689 -1.51 -8.91 -39.22
C GLY A 689 -2.75 -8.62 -40.07
N ASP A 690 -2.73 -9.09 -41.31
CA ASP A 690 -3.68 -8.86 -42.41
C ASP A 690 -5.06 -9.51 -42.22
N GLU A 691 -5.94 -8.95 -41.39
CA GLU A 691 -7.39 -9.02 -41.66
C GLU A 691 -8.07 -7.67 -41.34
N PRO A 692 -8.94 -7.14 -42.22
CA PRO A 692 -9.67 -5.92 -41.94
C PRO A 692 -10.69 -6.18 -40.82
N GLN A 693 -10.30 -5.91 -39.57
CA GLN A 693 -11.22 -5.98 -38.43
C GLN A 693 -12.42 -5.06 -38.67
N LYS A 694 -13.63 -5.62 -38.53
CA LYS A 694 -14.90 -4.90 -38.70
C LYS A 694 -14.96 -3.75 -37.69
N SER A 695 -15.28 -2.55 -38.16
CA SER A 695 -15.42 -1.34 -37.33
C SER A 695 -16.63 -0.52 -37.76
N ILE A 696 -17.19 0.23 -36.80
CA ILE A 696 -18.19 1.27 -37.05
C ILE A 696 -17.44 2.61 -36.91
N VAL A 697 -17.35 3.35 -38.01
CA VAL A 697 -16.71 4.67 -38.05
C VAL A 697 -17.81 5.72 -38.10
N PHE A 698 -17.89 6.53 -37.05
CA PHE A 698 -18.78 7.68 -36.98
C PHE A 698 -18.08 8.89 -37.58
N GLU A 699 -18.68 9.47 -38.60
CA GLU A 699 -18.18 10.66 -39.31
C GLU A 699 -19.26 11.74 -39.40
N GLU A 700 -18.83 12.99 -39.60
CA GLU A 700 -19.74 14.11 -39.84
C GLU A 700 -20.38 14.02 -41.24
N ARG A 701 -21.69 14.25 -41.32
CA ARG A 701 -22.43 14.19 -42.59
C ARG A 701 -22.11 15.37 -43.52
N GLU A 702 -21.78 16.53 -42.97
CA GLU A 702 -21.49 17.77 -43.71
C GLU A 702 -20.03 18.20 -43.51
N LYS A 703 -19.19 18.09 -44.55
CA LYS A 703 -17.73 18.35 -44.49
C LYS A 703 -17.35 19.84 -44.49
N ARG A 704 -18.19 20.76 -44.01
CA ARG A 704 -17.98 22.22 -44.11
C ARG A 704 -18.25 22.96 -42.79
N GLY A 705 -17.70 22.43 -41.69
CA GLY A 705 -17.67 23.11 -40.40
C GLY A 705 -16.37 23.89 -40.18
N GLU A 706 -16.40 24.88 -39.30
CA GLU A 706 -15.25 25.57 -38.71
C GLU A 706 -15.18 25.22 -37.22
N LEU A 707 -14.08 24.66 -36.72
CA LEU A 707 -13.90 24.44 -35.28
C LEU A 707 -13.50 25.76 -34.62
N ARG A 708 -14.50 26.47 -34.07
CA ARG A 708 -14.30 27.73 -33.37
C ARG A 708 -13.56 27.52 -32.05
N GLY A 709 -12.92 28.57 -31.55
CA GLY A 709 -12.32 28.55 -30.22
C GLY A 709 -13.37 28.22 -29.14
N GLY A 710 -13.00 27.33 -28.20
CA GLY A 710 -13.91 26.81 -27.18
C GLY A 710 -14.56 25.49 -27.56
N ASN A 711 -15.70 25.17 -26.94
CA ASN A 711 -16.39 23.87 -27.09
C ASN A 711 -17.22 23.82 -28.37
N ASN A 712 -16.98 22.82 -29.22
CA ASN A 712 -17.75 22.53 -30.42
C ASN A 712 -18.45 21.18 -30.25
N VAL A 713 -19.79 21.15 -30.32
CA VAL A 713 -20.56 19.91 -30.25
C VAL A 713 -20.81 19.41 -31.66
N LEU A 714 -20.24 18.27 -31.99
CA LEU A 714 -20.28 17.65 -33.31
C LEU A 714 -21.22 16.45 -33.27
N THR A 715 -22.11 16.34 -34.26
CA THR A 715 -23.00 15.17 -34.42
C THR A 715 -22.42 14.27 -35.51
N LEU A 716 -22.07 13.04 -35.14
CA LEU A 716 -21.48 12.05 -36.04
C LEU A 716 -22.51 10.96 -36.34
N GLU A 717 -22.57 10.52 -37.59
CA GLU A 717 -23.48 9.45 -38.05
C GLU A 717 -22.68 8.21 -38.49
N ALA A 718 -23.24 7.04 -38.24
CA ALA A 718 -22.74 5.76 -38.79
C ALA A 718 -23.92 4.83 -39.10
N LYS A 719 -23.72 3.88 -40.02
CA LYS A 719 -24.69 2.79 -40.24
C LYS A 719 -24.26 1.54 -39.48
N ALA A 720 -25.18 0.98 -38.70
CA ALA A 720 -24.98 -0.32 -38.07
C ALA A 720 -25.03 -1.41 -39.16
N SER A 721 -23.96 -2.18 -39.31
CA SER A 721 -23.85 -3.23 -40.32
C SER A 721 -24.10 -4.61 -39.72
N ASP A 722 -23.08 -5.21 -39.12
CA ASP A 722 -23.09 -6.59 -38.67
C ASP A 722 -23.44 -6.73 -37.18
N VAL A 723 -24.03 -7.87 -36.82
CA VAL A 723 -24.26 -8.24 -35.42
C VAL A 723 -22.92 -8.37 -34.70
N GLY A 724 -22.79 -7.73 -33.55
CA GLY A 724 -21.55 -7.74 -32.76
C GLY A 724 -21.51 -6.69 -31.66
N VAL A 725 -20.46 -6.74 -30.84
CA VAL A 725 -20.16 -5.75 -29.80
C VAL A 725 -19.01 -4.88 -30.29
N TYR A 726 -19.27 -3.58 -30.47
CA TYR A 726 -18.26 -2.62 -30.89
C TYR A 726 -17.92 -1.67 -29.75
N MET A 727 -16.64 -1.42 -29.48
CA MET A 727 -16.18 -0.56 -28.39
C MET A 727 -15.39 0.62 -28.94
N LEU A 728 -15.54 1.81 -28.33
CA LEU A 728 -14.77 3.00 -28.70
C LEU A 728 -13.27 2.72 -28.56
N GLU A 729 -12.50 2.77 -29.65
CA GLU A 729 -11.06 2.54 -29.63
C GLU A 729 -10.30 3.87 -29.52
N ASN A 730 -10.58 4.77 -30.45
CA ASN A 730 -9.93 6.05 -30.58
C ASN A 730 -10.84 7.06 -31.28
N VAL A 731 -10.53 8.34 -31.06
CA VAL A 731 -11.08 9.45 -31.83
C VAL A 731 -9.94 10.14 -32.54
N ASP A 732 -10.04 10.23 -33.86
CA ASP A 732 -9.05 10.86 -34.71
C ASP A 732 -9.57 12.21 -35.18
N ILE A 733 -8.75 13.24 -35.01
CA ILE A 733 -8.99 14.58 -35.56
C ILE A 733 -7.90 14.85 -36.59
N GLU A 734 -8.32 14.97 -37.85
CA GLU A 734 -7.47 15.37 -38.96
C GLU A 734 -7.67 16.87 -39.20
N VAL A 735 -6.58 17.64 -39.21
CA VAL A 735 -6.58 19.10 -39.41
C VAL A 735 -5.78 19.42 -40.66
N ALA A 736 -6.40 20.12 -41.62
CA ALA A 736 -5.81 20.56 -42.88
C ALA A 736 -5.15 19.42 -43.72
N GLY A 737 -5.49 18.16 -43.45
CA GLY A 737 -4.92 16.99 -44.13
C GLY A 737 -3.48 16.61 -43.73
N VAL A 738 -2.86 17.36 -42.81
CA VAL A 738 -1.43 17.21 -42.43
C VAL A 738 -1.26 16.71 -41.00
N LEU A 739 -1.97 17.33 -40.05
CA LEU A 739 -1.89 16.99 -38.63
C LEU A 739 -2.99 16.00 -38.25
N TYR A 740 -2.59 14.82 -37.80
CA TYR A 740 -3.48 13.78 -37.28
C TYR A 740 -3.30 13.70 -35.77
N VAL A 741 -4.33 14.11 -35.04
CA VAL A 741 -4.37 14.03 -33.59
C VAL A 741 -5.23 12.84 -33.19
N THR A 742 -4.61 11.82 -32.62
CA THR A 742 -5.30 10.61 -32.16
C THR A 742 -5.43 10.64 -30.65
N PHE A 743 -6.68 10.48 -30.18
CA PHE A 743 -7.02 10.32 -28.78
C PHE A 743 -7.43 8.86 -28.58
N ALA A 744 -6.62 8.07 -27.87
CA ALA A 744 -7.06 6.75 -27.47
C ALA A 744 -8.18 6.88 -26.42
N TRP A 745 -8.96 5.82 -26.22
CA TRP A 745 -10.01 5.81 -25.20
C TRP A 745 -9.49 6.17 -23.79
N MET A 746 -8.22 5.85 -23.46
CA MET A 746 -7.56 6.21 -22.20
C MET A 746 -7.26 7.72 -22.07
N ASP A 747 -7.22 8.45 -23.18
CA ASP A 747 -6.87 9.86 -23.21
C ASP A 747 -8.08 10.77 -22.98
N ILE A 748 -9.29 10.19 -23.03
CA ILE A 748 -10.58 10.85 -22.80
C ILE A 748 -10.83 10.89 -21.28
N PRO A 749 -10.85 12.08 -20.63
CA PRO A 749 -10.80 12.17 -19.17
C PRO A 749 -12.00 11.59 -18.43
N GLU A 750 -13.14 11.47 -19.10
CA GLU A 750 -14.30 10.78 -18.53
C GLU A 750 -14.08 9.27 -18.44
N ILE A 751 -13.40 8.68 -19.42
CA ILE A 751 -13.14 7.24 -19.52
C ILE A 751 -11.89 6.87 -18.70
N GLU A 752 -10.87 7.73 -18.68
CA GLU A 752 -9.70 7.54 -17.82
C GLU A 752 -10.08 7.44 -16.34
N ARG A 753 -10.97 8.34 -15.89
CA ARG A 753 -11.45 8.35 -14.50
C ARG A 753 -12.35 7.16 -14.18
N ASP A 754 -13.09 6.70 -15.18
CA ASP A 754 -14.10 5.65 -15.02
C ASP A 754 -14.24 4.88 -16.34
N ASN A 755 -13.50 3.78 -16.45
CA ASN A 755 -13.50 2.95 -17.66
C ASN A 755 -14.87 2.33 -17.95
N SER A 756 -15.80 2.29 -16.98
CA SER A 756 -17.19 1.86 -17.22
C SER A 756 -17.96 2.82 -18.14
N ARG A 757 -17.44 4.04 -18.32
CA ARG A 757 -17.99 5.05 -19.24
C ARG A 757 -17.49 4.89 -20.67
N ARG A 758 -16.61 3.92 -20.96
CA ARG A 758 -16.20 3.61 -22.33
C ARG A 758 -17.44 3.23 -23.15
N PRO A 759 -17.81 3.98 -24.20
CA PRO A 759 -19.00 3.68 -24.97
C PRO A 759 -18.94 2.31 -25.66
N ILE A 760 -20.03 1.55 -25.55
CA ILE A 760 -20.20 0.23 -26.18
C ILE A 760 -21.45 0.26 -27.07
N CYS A 761 -21.32 -0.21 -28.31
CA CYS A 761 -22.39 -0.36 -29.27
C CYS A 761 -22.71 -1.84 -29.50
N PHE A 762 -23.93 -2.26 -29.14
CA PHE A 762 -24.46 -3.61 -29.34
C PHE A 762 -25.35 -3.63 -30.58
N VAL A 763 -24.97 -4.41 -31.59
CA VAL A 763 -25.79 -4.64 -32.78
C VAL A 763 -26.39 -6.05 -32.70
N TYR A 764 -27.72 -6.20 -32.64
CA TYR A 764 -28.42 -7.49 -32.47
C TYR A 764 -29.73 -7.58 -33.27
N ARG A 765 -30.30 -8.79 -33.43
CA ARG A 765 -31.60 -9.02 -34.12
C ARG A 765 -32.78 -9.04 -33.14
N LYS A 766 -33.93 -8.41 -33.42
CA LYS A 766 -35.11 -8.42 -32.51
C LYS A 766 -36.15 -9.47 -32.95
N ALA A 767 -36.63 -10.32 -32.03
CA ALA A 767 -37.65 -11.34 -32.31
C ALA A 767 -39.10 -10.83 -32.11
N ALA A 768 -40.08 -11.54 -32.67
CA ALA A 768 -41.52 -11.30 -32.46
C ALA A 768 -41.95 -11.58 -31.01
N THR A 769 -42.90 -10.79 -30.47
CA THR A 769 -43.30 -10.84 -29.04
C THR A 769 -44.79 -10.58 -28.83
N VAL A 770 -45.35 -11.15 -27.75
CA VAL A 770 -46.70 -10.86 -27.21
C VAL A 770 -46.55 -10.24 -25.82
N SER A 771 -47.35 -9.22 -25.52
CA SER A 771 -47.39 -8.55 -24.21
C SER A 771 -48.83 -8.35 -23.75
N LEU A 772 -49.09 -8.43 -22.43
CA LEU A 772 -50.39 -8.12 -21.82
C LEU A 772 -50.40 -6.64 -21.43
N ARG A 773 -51.39 -5.88 -21.90
CA ARG A 773 -51.59 -4.49 -21.49
C ARG A 773 -51.98 -4.46 -20.01
N ALA A 774 -51.46 -3.49 -19.27
CA ALA A 774 -51.68 -3.37 -17.83
C ALA A 774 -53.18 -3.42 -17.48
N VAL A 775 -53.55 -4.39 -16.62
CA VAL A 775 -54.90 -4.51 -16.07
C VAL A 775 -55.19 -3.27 -15.22
N LYS A 776 -56.31 -2.58 -15.47
CA LYS A 776 -56.71 -1.40 -14.68
C LYS A 776 -56.83 -1.80 -13.20
N GLY A 777 -56.02 -1.18 -12.33
CA GLY A 777 -55.97 -1.50 -10.89
C GLY A 777 -54.99 -2.61 -10.50
N GLY A 778 -54.31 -3.25 -11.46
CA GLY A 778 -53.24 -4.23 -11.22
C GLY A 778 -53.69 -5.66 -10.95
N TYR A 779 -54.98 -5.91 -10.79
CA TYR A 779 -55.54 -7.25 -10.53
C TYR A 779 -56.93 -7.40 -11.17
N ALA A 780 -57.33 -8.66 -11.40
CA ALA A 780 -58.66 -9.10 -11.78
C ALA A 780 -59.48 -9.52 -10.54
N LEU A 781 -60.82 -9.57 -10.64
CA LEU A 781 -61.73 -9.97 -9.57
C LEU A 781 -62.29 -11.37 -9.84
N SER A 782 -62.20 -12.27 -8.86
CA SER A 782 -62.88 -13.57 -8.87
C SER A 782 -64.35 -13.41 -8.51
N GLY A 783 -65.24 -14.13 -9.21
CA GLY A 783 -66.69 -14.05 -9.02
C GLY A 783 -67.39 -13.05 -9.94
N VAL A 784 -66.69 -12.46 -10.92
CA VAL A 784 -67.26 -11.59 -11.95
C VAL A 784 -66.49 -11.72 -13.27
N ALA A 785 -67.15 -11.49 -14.41
CA ALA A 785 -66.52 -11.50 -15.73
C ALA A 785 -65.79 -10.17 -16.02
N GLN A 786 -64.63 -10.22 -16.67
CA GLN A 786 -63.75 -9.07 -16.92
C GLN A 786 -63.04 -9.14 -18.28
N ARG A 787 -62.47 -8.00 -18.72
CA ARG A 787 -61.78 -7.82 -20.02
C ARG A 787 -60.26 -7.72 -19.86
N LEU A 788 -59.50 -8.37 -20.75
CA LEU A 788 -58.03 -8.30 -20.88
C LEU A 788 -57.62 -7.93 -22.32
N ASP A 789 -56.61 -7.06 -22.48
CA ASP A 789 -56.10 -6.64 -23.81
C ASP A 789 -54.63 -7.06 -24.00
N PHE A 790 -54.28 -7.73 -25.10
CA PHE A 790 -52.91 -8.15 -25.47
C PHE A 790 -52.37 -7.33 -26.67
N GLU A 791 -51.06 -7.13 -26.75
CA GLU A 791 -50.35 -6.43 -27.83
C GLU A 791 -49.25 -7.32 -28.45
N LEU A 792 -49.25 -7.42 -29.78
CA LEU A 792 -48.40 -8.27 -30.60
C LEU A 792 -47.40 -7.41 -31.41
N SER A 793 -46.12 -7.81 -31.48
CA SER A 793 -45.06 -7.12 -32.24
C SER A 793 -44.28 -8.09 -33.13
N SER A 794 -43.99 -7.70 -34.38
CA SER A 794 -43.31 -8.54 -35.38
C SER A 794 -41.77 -8.62 -35.27
N GLY A 795 -41.13 -7.63 -34.64
CA GLY A 795 -39.65 -7.58 -34.52
C GLY A 795 -38.93 -7.25 -35.83
N SER A 796 -37.68 -7.70 -35.97
CA SER A 796 -36.77 -7.40 -37.09
C SER A 796 -37.06 -8.22 -38.37
N GLU A 797 -38.09 -9.08 -38.40
CA GLU A 797 -38.49 -9.90 -39.55
C GLU A 797 -40.02 -9.82 -39.78
N PRO A 798 -40.51 -9.91 -41.03
CA PRO A 798 -41.95 -9.83 -41.34
C PRO A 798 -42.70 -11.16 -41.06
N ILE A 799 -43.99 -11.09 -40.69
CA ILE A 799 -44.84 -12.27 -40.38
C ILE A 799 -45.97 -12.40 -41.43
N GLY A 800 -46.07 -13.57 -42.09
CA GLY A 800 -47.03 -13.85 -43.17
C GLY A 800 -48.42 -14.37 -42.73
N ASP A 801 -49.34 -14.54 -43.69
CA ASP A 801 -50.78 -14.81 -43.44
C ASP A 801 -51.11 -16.22 -42.89
N ALA A 802 -50.28 -17.22 -43.15
CA ALA A 802 -50.53 -18.61 -42.73
C ALA A 802 -50.33 -18.87 -41.23
N SER A 803 -49.84 -17.88 -40.48
CA SER A 803 -49.40 -18.00 -39.08
C SER A 803 -50.19 -17.09 -38.13
N THR A 804 -51.50 -16.95 -38.38
CA THR A 804 -52.42 -15.95 -37.80
C THR A 804 -53.40 -16.51 -36.74
N SER A 805 -53.40 -17.82 -36.48
CA SER A 805 -54.21 -18.42 -35.42
C SER A 805 -53.50 -18.32 -34.06
N LEU A 806 -54.13 -17.60 -33.12
CA LEU A 806 -53.73 -17.56 -31.72
C LEU A 806 -54.65 -18.42 -30.87
N ARG A 807 -54.09 -19.09 -29.86
CA ARG A 807 -54.87 -19.84 -28.86
C ARG A 807 -54.60 -19.29 -27.48
N VAL A 808 -55.66 -18.96 -26.74
CA VAL A 808 -55.56 -18.52 -25.34
C VAL A 808 -56.15 -19.59 -24.43
N THR A 809 -55.38 -20.05 -23.46
CA THR A 809 -55.77 -21.09 -22.50
C THR A 809 -55.31 -20.70 -21.09
N SER A 810 -55.83 -21.38 -20.08
CA SER A 810 -55.18 -21.41 -18.76
C SER A 810 -54.28 -22.63 -18.68
N SER A 811 -53.05 -22.47 -18.19
CA SER A 811 -52.07 -23.57 -18.10
C SER A 811 -52.47 -24.64 -17.08
N ASN A 812 -53.25 -24.27 -16.06
CA ASN A 812 -53.63 -25.16 -14.98
C ASN A 812 -55.06 -25.68 -15.19
N LYS A 813 -55.24 -27.01 -15.36
CA LYS A 813 -56.56 -27.63 -15.51
C LYS A 813 -57.50 -27.40 -14.30
N ALA A 814 -56.94 -27.04 -13.14
CA ALA A 814 -57.65 -26.77 -11.89
C ALA A 814 -58.00 -25.27 -11.65
N SER A 815 -57.64 -24.34 -12.57
CA SER A 815 -57.74 -22.89 -12.33
C SER A 815 -59.17 -22.33 -12.25
N ASN A 816 -60.19 -23.11 -12.65
CA ASN A 816 -61.60 -22.69 -12.74
C ASN A 816 -61.79 -21.35 -13.47
N ILE A 817 -60.96 -21.11 -14.48
CA ILE A 817 -61.04 -19.96 -15.37
C ILE A 817 -61.79 -20.37 -16.63
N GLU A 818 -62.70 -19.50 -17.04
CA GLU A 818 -63.41 -19.59 -18.31
C GLU A 818 -63.12 -18.35 -19.15
N PHE A 819 -63.05 -18.54 -20.45
CA PHE A 819 -62.85 -17.51 -21.47
C PHE A 819 -64.09 -17.44 -22.35
N TRP A 820 -64.45 -16.23 -22.78
CA TRP A 820 -65.48 -16.04 -23.78
C TRP A 820 -64.90 -16.30 -25.17
N ASP A 821 -65.49 -17.24 -25.89
CA ASP A 821 -65.13 -17.49 -27.28
C ASP A 821 -66.16 -16.85 -28.22
N GLU A 822 -65.72 -15.85 -28.99
CA GLU A 822 -66.58 -15.09 -29.91
C GLU A 822 -67.16 -15.97 -31.01
N SER A 823 -66.45 -17.02 -31.43
CA SER A 823 -66.91 -17.91 -32.51
C SER A 823 -68.07 -18.82 -32.08
N THR A 824 -68.13 -19.20 -30.80
CA THR A 824 -69.13 -20.13 -30.26
C THR A 824 -70.16 -19.48 -29.32
N SER A 825 -69.96 -18.21 -28.92
CA SER A 825 -70.80 -17.47 -27.97
C SER A 825 -71.04 -18.23 -26.65
N LYS A 826 -70.01 -18.92 -26.16
CA LYS A 826 -70.05 -19.70 -24.91
C LYS A 826 -68.80 -19.44 -24.08
N TRP A 827 -68.95 -19.61 -22.77
CA TRP A 827 -67.84 -19.67 -21.83
C TRP A 827 -67.16 -21.04 -21.92
N LEU A 828 -65.90 -21.06 -22.32
CA LEU A 828 -65.10 -22.27 -22.55
C LEU A 828 -63.79 -22.19 -21.75
N LYS A 829 -63.05 -23.30 -21.65
CA LYS A 829 -61.71 -23.31 -21.00
C LYS A 829 -60.61 -22.66 -21.87
N TRP A 830 -60.93 -22.26 -23.10
CA TRP A 830 -60.00 -21.67 -24.08
C TRP A 830 -60.76 -20.82 -25.10
N CYS A 831 -60.06 -19.92 -25.81
CA CYS A 831 -60.62 -19.14 -26.94
C CYS A 831 -59.59 -18.95 -28.09
N HIS A 832 -60.08 -18.67 -29.32
CA HIS A 832 -59.26 -18.45 -30.52
C HIS A 832 -59.44 -17.05 -31.12
N PRO A 833 -58.68 -16.05 -30.67
CA PRO A 833 -58.72 -14.71 -31.27
C PRO A 833 -57.97 -14.66 -32.62
N GLN A 834 -58.42 -13.80 -33.55
CA GLN A 834 -57.90 -13.67 -34.92
C GLN A 834 -57.03 -12.41 -35.09
N VAL A 835 -55.83 -12.54 -35.67
CA VAL A 835 -54.88 -11.42 -35.90
C VAL A 835 -54.21 -11.57 -37.28
N GLY A 836 -54.52 -10.70 -38.26
CA GLY A 836 -53.94 -10.76 -39.63
C GLY A 836 -52.41 -10.48 -39.72
N SER A 837 -51.84 -10.34 -40.92
CA SER A 837 -50.38 -10.14 -41.16
C SER A 837 -49.78 -8.85 -40.57
N LEU A 838 -48.45 -8.87 -40.34
CA LEU A 838 -47.65 -7.79 -39.71
C LEU A 838 -46.32 -7.54 -40.45
N ALA A 839 -46.04 -6.28 -40.80
CA ALA A 839 -44.77 -5.81 -41.40
C ALA A 839 -43.63 -5.71 -40.35
N VAL A 840 -42.36 -5.53 -40.79
CA VAL A 840 -41.20 -5.38 -39.88
C VAL A 840 -41.41 -4.22 -38.90
N ASN A 841 -41.23 -4.47 -37.60
CA ASN A 841 -41.47 -3.53 -36.50
C ASN A 841 -42.92 -3.00 -36.34
N GLU A 842 -43.95 -3.74 -36.81
CA GLU A 842 -45.38 -3.39 -36.60
C GLU A 842 -45.93 -3.91 -35.26
N HIS A 843 -46.93 -3.21 -34.70
CA HIS A 843 -47.61 -3.50 -33.43
C HIS A 843 -49.14 -3.61 -33.60
N ARG A 844 -49.83 -4.57 -32.95
CA ARG A 844 -51.30 -4.77 -33.04
C ARG A 844 -51.94 -5.26 -31.73
N SER A 845 -53.17 -4.81 -31.40
CA SER A 845 -53.88 -5.15 -30.15
C SER A 845 -55.03 -6.16 -30.33
N MET A 846 -55.31 -6.96 -29.30
CA MET A 846 -56.30 -8.05 -29.24
C MET A 846 -57.04 -8.06 -27.89
N THR A 847 -58.35 -8.35 -27.85
CA THR A 847 -59.18 -8.35 -26.61
C THR A 847 -59.67 -9.75 -26.26
N VAL A 848 -59.70 -10.11 -24.97
CA VAL A 848 -60.17 -11.41 -24.44
C VAL A 848 -61.01 -11.19 -23.17
N TYR A 849 -62.16 -11.84 -23.02
CA TYR A 849 -62.96 -11.81 -21.78
C TYR A 849 -62.76 -13.07 -20.94
N ILE A 850 -62.67 -12.90 -19.62
CA ILE A 850 -62.29 -13.93 -18.64
C ILE A 850 -63.20 -13.90 -17.41
N CYS A 851 -63.49 -15.05 -16.82
CA CYS A 851 -64.21 -15.18 -15.55
C CYS A 851 -63.57 -16.27 -14.69
N LYS A 852 -63.29 -15.97 -13.42
CA LYS A 852 -62.77 -16.94 -12.43
C LYS A 852 -63.83 -17.20 -11.35
N ALA A 853 -64.06 -18.46 -11.00
CA ALA A 853 -64.99 -18.83 -9.93
C ALA A 853 -64.57 -18.25 -8.55
N LEU A 854 -65.55 -17.86 -7.74
CA LEU A 854 -65.34 -17.39 -6.37
C LEU A 854 -65.07 -18.58 -5.44
N ARG A 855 -63.97 -18.55 -4.68
CA ARG A 855 -63.63 -19.56 -3.67
C ARG A 855 -63.09 -18.90 -2.40
N ASN A 856 -63.22 -19.58 -1.27
CA ASN A 856 -62.56 -19.15 -0.06
C ASN A 856 -61.04 -19.35 -0.19
N LEU A 857 -60.28 -18.30 0.13
CA LEU A 857 -58.82 -18.31 -0.02
C LEU A 857 -58.11 -18.18 1.33
N THR A 858 -58.85 -18.08 2.44
CA THR A 858 -58.30 -17.97 3.79
C THR A 858 -58.43 -19.30 4.53
N THR A 859 -57.49 -20.21 4.30
CA THR A 859 -57.37 -21.46 5.07
C THR A 859 -56.34 -21.40 6.21
N TYR A 860 -55.68 -20.25 6.44
CA TYR A 860 -54.66 -20.12 7.49
C TYR A 860 -54.73 -18.81 8.28
N ASP A 861 -54.41 -18.95 9.57
CA ASP A 861 -54.61 -18.04 10.70
C ASP A 861 -53.62 -16.84 10.71
N GLU A 862 -53.47 -16.15 9.58
CA GLU A 862 -52.61 -14.97 9.49
C GLU A 862 -53.41 -13.67 9.64
N ALA A 863 -52.97 -12.83 10.58
CA ALA A 863 -53.66 -11.65 11.08
C ALA A 863 -53.69 -10.43 10.13
N ASP A 864 -53.40 -10.59 8.84
CA ASP A 864 -53.43 -9.54 7.81
C ASP A 864 -54.49 -9.88 6.74
N SER A 865 -55.74 -9.58 7.04
CA SER A 865 -56.93 -9.96 6.25
C SER A 865 -57.16 -9.18 4.95
N ASP A 866 -56.12 -8.64 4.30
CA ASP A 866 -56.32 -7.69 3.19
C ASP A 866 -55.79 -8.11 1.80
N VAL A 867 -55.10 -9.25 1.66
CA VAL A 867 -54.54 -9.66 0.34
C VAL A 867 -54.47 -11.18 0.12
N ALA A 868 -55.60 -11.90 0.20
CA ALA A 868 -55.66 -13.23 -0.40
C ALA A 868 -55.78 -13.09 -1.94
N THR A 869 -54.65 -13.08 -2.64
CA THR A 869 -54.56 -13.04 -4.11
C THR A 869 -54.21 -14.42 -4.66
N THR A 870 -54.94 -14.92 -5.65
CA THR A 870 -54.54 -16.09 -6.44
C THR A 870 -53.99 -15.64 -7.77
N SER A 871 -52.79 -16.08 -8.12
CA SER A 871 -52.23 -15.86 -9.45
C SER A 871 -52.52 -17.07 -10.35
N ASP A 872 -53.12 -16.83 -11.51
CA ASP A 872 -53.26 -17.86 -12.53
C ASP A 872 -52.49 -17.49 -13.79
N GLN A 873 -51.96 -18.51 -14.44
CA GLN A 873 -51.23 -18.38 -15.69
C GLN A 873 -52.18 -18.52 -16.88
N ILE A 874 -52.21 -17.47 -17.69
CA ILE A 874 -52.86 -17.43 -18.99
C ILE A 874 -51.78 -17.65 -20.05
N CYS A 875 -51.93 -18.71 -20.84
CA CYS A 875 -51.02 -19.03 -21.93
C CYS A 875 -51.61 -18.58 -23.25
N VAL A 876 -50.78 -17.92 -24.05
CA VAL A 876 -51.08 -17.48 -25.41
C VAL A 876 -50.10 -18.18 -26.34
N GLU A 877 -50.59 -19.02 -27.24
CA GLU A 877 -49.78 -19.71 -28.25
C GLU A 877 -49.86 -18.95 -29.58
N TRP A 878 -48.70 -18.60 -30.16
CA TRP A 878 -48.57 -17.89 -31.45
C TRP A 878 -47.22 -18.21 -32.14
N LEU A 879 -47.21 -18.41 -33.46
CA LEU A 879 -45.99 -18.76 -34.22
C LEU A 879 -45.18 -19.96 -33.67
N GLY A 880 -45.85 -20.94 -33.05
CA GLY A 880 -45.19 -22.10 -32.42
C GLY A 880 -44.45 -21.79 -31.12
N LYS A 881 -44.63 -20.59 -30.56
CA LYS A 881 -44.12 -20.17 -29.25
C LYS A 881 -45.28 -19.95 -28.28
N GLU A 882 -45.01 -20.16 -27.00
CA GLU A 882 -45.98 -19.98 -25.92
C GLU A 882 -45.55 -18.78 -25.05
N TRP A 883 -46.45 -17.83 -24.83
CA TRP A 883 -46.27 -16.73 -23.89
C TRP A 883 -47.20 -16.94 -22.70
N THR A 884 -46.62 -16.96 -21.50
CA THR A 884 -47.38 -17.13 -20.27
C THR A 884 -47.46 -15.81 -19.51
N PHE A 885 -48.67 -15.41 -19.15
CA PHE A 885 -48.96 -14.20 -18.40
C PHE A 885 -49.56 -14.57 -17.06
N VAL A 886 -48.98 -14.06 -15.98
CA VAL A 886 -49.52 -14.24 -14.64
C VAL A 886 -50.53 -13.14 -14.37
N VAL A 887 -51.78 -13.50 -14.17
CA VAL A 887 -52.85 -12.57 -13.79
C VAL A 887 -53.19 -12.82 -12.32
N GLU A 888 -53.06 -11.77 -11.52
CA GLU A 888 -53.50 -11.80 -10.13
C GLU A 888 -55.00 -11.60 -10.05
N PHE A 889 -55.68 -12.53 -9.40
CA PHE A 889 -57.09 -12.45 -9.06
C PHE A 889 -57.28 -12.19 -7.57
N ARG A 890 -58.21 -11.29 -7.24
CA ARG A 890 -58.66 -11.00 -5.87
C ARG A 890 -60.10 -11.41 -5.73
N SER A 891 -60.44 -11.99 -4.59
CA SER A 891 -61.82 -12.35 -4.30
C SER A 891 -62.71 -11.11 -4.20
N LEU A 892 -63.90 -11.14 -4.81
CA LEU A 892 -64.90 -10.06 -4.70
C LEU A 892 -65.42 -9.88 -3.26
N ILE A 893 -65.39 -10.95 -2.46
CA ILE A 893 -65.75 -11.00 -1.03
C ILE A 893 -64.78 -11.93 -0.27
N SER A 894 -64.46 -11.63 0.99
CA SER A 894 -63.77 -12.57 1.88
C SER A 894 -64.80 -13.29 2.77
N VAL A 895 -64.68 -14.61 2.89
CA VAL A 895 -65.61 -15.47 3.64
C VAL A 895 -64.86 -16.14 4.78
N ARG A 896 -65.34 -16.04 6.02
CA ARG A 896 -64.77 -16.74 7.18
C ARG A 896 -65.83 -17.56 7.89
N ALA A 897 -65.57 -18.84 8.10
CA ALA A 897 -66.39 -19.73 8.92
C ALA A 897 -65.71 -19.98 10.28
N THR A 898 -66.44 -19.84 11.39
CA THR A 898 -65.91 -20.13 12.75
C THR A 898 -66.87 -20.97 13.57
N THR A 899 -66.32 -21.86 14.41
CA THR A 899 -67.06 -22.61 15.41
C THR A 899 -66.73 -22.14 16.82
N SER A 900 -67.75 -22.15 17.69
CA SER A 900 -67.60 -21.76 19.09
C SER A 900 -68.39 -22.70 19.99
N LEU A 901 -67.81 -23.02 21.17
CA LEU A 901 -68.50 -23.74 22.24
C LEU A 901 -69.21 -22.72 23.15
N LEU A 902 -70.53 -22.88 23.27
CA LEU A 902 -71.33 -22.16 24.25
C LEU A 902 -71.94 -23.21 25.19
N GLU A 903 -71.37 -23.32 26.39
CA GLU A 903 -71.71 -24.37 27.38
C GLU A 903 -71.53 -25.78 26.83
N ASP A 904 -72.62 -26.39 26.35
CA ASP A 904 -72.67 -27.74 25.78
C ASP A 904 -73.04 -27.78 24.27
N LYS A 905 -73.25 -26.63 23.60
CA LYS A 905 -73.65 -26.53 22.17
C LYS A 905 -72.57 -25.93 21.27
N ALA A 906 -72.63 -26.31 19.99
CA ALA A 906 -71.75 -25.79 18.92
C ALA A 906 -72.54 -24.95 17.89
N LEU A 907 -71.95 -23.84 17.44
CA LEU A 907 -72.49 -22.89 16.46
C LEU A 907 -71.57 -22.80 15.24
N LEU A 908 -72.12 -22.49 14.05
CA LEU A 908 -71.35 -22.13 12.85
C LEU A 908 -71.75 -20.72 12.36
N GLU A 909 -70.78 -19.81 12.29
CA GLU A 909 -70.95 -18.46 11.77
C GLU A 909 -70.12 -18.27 10.49
N MET A 910 -70.78 -17.94 9.36
CA MET A 910 -70.15 -17.51 8.10
C MET A 910 -70.23 -16.00 7.98
N GLN A 911 -69.09 -15.34 8.10
CA GLN A 911 -68.94 -13.90 7.94
C GLN A 911 -68.37 -13.58 6.55
N MET A 912 -69.14 -12.89 5.74
CA MET A 912 -68.70 -12.27 4.49
C MET A 912 -68.25 -10.83 4.77
N SER A 913 -67.10 -10.43 4.26
CA SER A 913 -66.57 -9.08 4.40
C SER A 913 -66.21 -8.48 3.04
N ARG A 914 -66.66 -7.25 2.80
CA ARG A 914 -66.30 -6.42 1.65
C ARG A 914 -65.62 -5.17 2.16
N VAL A 915 -64.31 -5.08 1.96
CA VAL A 915 -63.51 -3.94 2.45
C VAL A 915 -63.42 -2.81 1.40
N ARG A 916 -63.63 -3.12 0.12
CA ARG A 916 -63.33 -2.22 -1.02
C ARG A 916 -64.58 -1.73 -1.75
N ASP A 917 -64.41 -0.60 -2.46
CA ASP A 917 -65.40 -0.02 -3.36
C ASP A 917 -65.02 -0.28 -4.82
N ASP A 918 -65.43 -1.45 -5.31
CA ASP A 918 -65.06 -1.95 -6.62
C ASP A 918 -66.14 -1.68 -7.70
N GLY A 919 -67.14 -0.84 -7.41
CA GLY A 919 -68.20 -0.48 -8.36
C GLY A 919 -69.23 -1.58 -8.66
N TRP A 920 -69.18 -2.70 -7.93
CA TRP A 920 -70.09 -3.85 -8.09
C TRP A 920 -70.97 -4.04 -6.85
N VAL A 921 -72.27 -4.30 -7.08
CA VAL A 921 -73.25 -4.69 -6.05
C VAL A 921 -73.59 -6.16 -6.20
N ILE A 922 -73.47 -6.92 -5.10
CA ILE A 922 -73.81 -8.34 -5.05
C ILE A 922 -75.26 -8.49 -4.59
N LEU A 923 -76.02 -9.27 -5.32
CA LEU A 923 -77.43 -9.57 -5.07
C LEU A 923 -77.55 -11.05 -4.67
N PRO A 924 -77.57 -11.38 -3.36
CA PRO A 924 -77.77 -12.74 -2.88
C PRO A 924 -79.10 -13.29 -3.39
N GLN A 925 -79.10 -14.53 -3.87
CA GLN A 925 -80.29 -15.25 -4.30
C GLN A 925 -80.68 -16.33 -3.28
N GLU A 926 -79.71 -17.08 -2.76
CA GLU A 926 -79.95 -18.24 -1.88
C GLU A 926 -78.73 -18.54 -1.00
N ALA A 927 -78.94 -19.06 0.24
CA ALA A 927 -77.88 -19.49 1.16
C ALA A 927 -78.31 -20.75 1.96
N VAL A 928 -77.60 -21.86 1.80
CA VAL A 928 -77.93 -23.17 2.40
C VAL A 928 -76.69 -23.82 3.02
N LEU A 929 -76.85 -24.49 4.17
CA LEU A 929 -75.85 -25.36 4.80
C LEU A 929 -76.41 -26.79 4.88
N LEU A 930 -75.75 -27.72 4.18
CA LEU A 930 -76.12 -29.13 4.08
C LEU A 930 -75.07 -30.00 4.77
N GLU A 931 -75.47 -31.05 5.49
CA GLU A 931 -74.56 -32.00 6.12
C GLU A 931 -74.29 -33.16 5.15
N SER A 932 -73.06 -33.32 4.67
CA SER A 932 -72.70 -34.29 3.65
C SER A 932 -72.83 -35.75 4.15
N SER A 933 -74.03 -36.35 4.03
CA SER A 933 -74.29 -37.76 4.30
C SER A 933 -74.96 -38.47 3.11
N ILE A 934 -74.59 -39.74 2.89
CA ILE A 934 -74.83 -40.45 1.62
C ILE A 934 -76.24 -41.06 1.51
N ASP A 935 -77.01 -41.20 2.60
CA ASP A 935 -78.18 -42.12 2.60
C ASP A 935 -79.56 -41.57 3.07
N GLU A 936 -79.76 -40.28 3.39
CA GLU A 936 -81.10 -39.74 3.73
C GLU A 936 -81.34 -38.30 3.21
N PRO A 937 -82.61 -37.87 2.97
CA PRO A 937 -82.92 -36.49 2.58
C PRO A 937 -82.58 -35.52 3.72
N GLN A 938 -81.54 -34.70 3.50
CA GLN A 938 -80.92 -33.86 4.52
C GLN A 938 -81.80 -32.64 4.86
N ILE A 939 -82.05 -32.43 6.16
CA ILE A 939 -82.66 -31.19 6.64
C ILE A 939 -81.56 -30.14 6.74
N PRO A 940 -81.64 -29.00 6.03
CA PRO A 940 -80.62 -27.96 6.11
C PRO A 940 -80.53 -27.43 7.55
N ALA A 941 -79.32 -27.11 7.99
CA ALA A 941 -79.12 -26.54 9.31
C ALA A 941 -79.99 -25.28 9.48
N LYS A 942 -80.56 -25.10 10.67
CA LYS A 942 -81.48 -23.98 10.90
C LYS A 942 -80.74 -22.65 10.79
N LEU A 943 -81.04 -21.91 9.72
CA LEU A 943 -80.57 -20.55 9.50
C LEU A 943 -81.24 -19.60 10.49
N LEU A 944 -80.45 -18.88 11.29
CA LEU A 944 -80.98 -17.92 12.27
C LEU A 944 -81.42 -16.59 11.64
N ASN A 945 -80.88 -16.21 10.49
CA ASN A 945 -81.13 -14.93 9.80
C ASN A 945 -81.72 -15.10 8.39
N THR A 946 -83.04 -15.23 8.26
CA THR A 946 -83.74 -15.68 7.03
C THR A 946 -83.97 -14.65 5.91
N LYS A 947 -83.74 -13.35 6.12
CA LYS A 947 -83.92 -12.31 5.07
C LYS A 947 -82.57 -11.94 4.46
N LEU A 948 -82.34 -12.28 3.19
CA LEU A 948 -81.11 -11.91 2.47
C LEU A 948 -81.22 -10.51 1.84
N THR A 949 -80.27 -9.62 2.11
CA THR A 949 -80.23 -8.24 1.57
C THR A 949 -79.04 -8.01 0.64
N PRO A 950 -79.11 -7.06 -0.32
CA PRO A 950 -77.98 -6.71 -1.18
C PRO A 950 -76.70 -6.40 -0.40
N ILE A 951 -75.56 -6.92 -0.85
CA ILE A 951 -74.26 -6.72 -0.22
C ILE A 951 -73.51 -5.62 -0.97
N VAL A 952 -73.61 -4.41 -0.42
CA VAL A 952 -72.92 -3.22 -0.94
C VAL A 952 -71.43 -3.22 -0.59
N PRO A 953 -70.60 -2.46 -1.31
CA PRO A 953 -69.22 -2.19 -0.92
C PRO A 953 -69.06 -1.72 0.54
N LYS A 954 -67.89 -1.96 1.14
CA LYS A 954 -67.54 -1.54 2.53
C LYS A 954 -68.51 -2.05 3.62
N SER A 955 -69.00 -3.27 3.48
CA SER A 955 -69.95 -3.89 4.43
C SER A 955 -69.48 -5.28 4.89
N SER A 956 -69.91 -5.69 6.09
CA SER A 956 -69.79 -7.09 6.54
C SER A 956 -71.18 -7.68 6.72
N TYR A 957 -71.36 -8.88 6.19
CA TYR A 957 -72.62 -9.61 6.14
C TYR A 957 -72.42 -10.98 6.80
N ARG A 958 -73.28 -11.37 7.74
CA ARG A 958 -73.13 -12.62 8.51
C ARG A 958 -74.29 -13.55 8.27
N ILE A 959 -74.01 -14.84 8.22
CA ILE A 959 -74.98 -15.92 8.07
C ILE A 959 -74.68 -16.96 9.17
N VAL A 960 -75.66 -17.29 10.01
CA VAL A 960 -75.44 -18.09 11.23
C VAL A 960 -76.36 -19.31 11.28
N TRP A 961 -75.75 -20.47 11.52
CA TRP A 961 -76.44 -21.76 11.65
C TRP A 961 -76.19 -22.41 13.02
N VAL A 962 -77.20 -23.11 13.53
CA VAL A 962 -77.09 -23.93 14.75
C VAL A 962 -76.77 -25.37 14.36
N LEU A 963 -75.69 -25.94 14.92
CA LEU A 963 -75.30 -27.33 14.64
C LEU A 963 -76.11 -28.31 15.52
N PRO A 964 -76.62 -29.42 14.98
CA PRO A 964 -77.38 -30.40 15.74
C PRO A 964 -76.50 -31.21 16.72
N PRO A 965 -76.95 -31.51 17.96
CA PRO A 965 -76.16 -32.26 18.95
C PRO A 965 -76.08 -33.77 18.62
N ARG A 966 -74.87 -34.36 18.63
CA ARG A 966 -74.65 -35.81 18.36
C ARG A 966 -74.54 -36.67 19.63
N ARG A 967 -75.08 -37.90 19.57
CA ARG A 967 -75.25 -38.83 20.70
C ARG A 967 -74.12 -39.87 20.90
N GLN A 968 -73.05 -39.85 20.11
CA GLN A 968 -71.96 -40.87 20.16
C GLN A 968 -70.61 -40.27 20.61
N HIS A 969 -69.79 -41.09 21.28
CA HIS A 969 -68.49 -40.74 21.88
C HIS A 969 -67.30 -40.81 20.89
N SER A 970 -67.53 -40.71 19.59
CA SER A 970 -66.45 -40.63 18.58
C SER A 970 -66.17 -39.18 18.18
N GLU A 971 -64.90 -38.78 18.22
CA GLU A 971 -64.39 -37.51 17.68
C GLU A 971 -64.28 -37.59 16.14
N GLU A 972 -65.39 -37.77 15.43
CA GLU A 972 -65.40 -37.78 13.97
C GLU A 972 -65.71 -36.38 13.41
N THR A 973 -64.89 -35.93 12.46
CA THR A 973 -65.12 -34.73 11.64
C THR A 973 -66.27 -34.97 10.67
N VAL A 974 -67.22 -34.03 10.60
CA VAL A 974 -68.35 -34.09 9.66
C VAL A 974 -68.23 -32.97 8.64
N GLU A 975 -68.30 -33.32 7.35
CA GLU A 975 -68.30 -32.38 6.24
C GLU A 975 -69.68 -31.75 6.04
N HIS A 976 -69.70 -30.44 5.84
CA HIS A 976 -70.90 -29.68 5.51
C HIS A 976 -70.64 -28.85 4.25
N GLU A 977 -71.59 -28.84 3.32
CA GLU A 977 -71.54 -28.04 2.10
C GLU A 977 -72.28 -26.71 2.30
N ILE A 978 -71.57 -25.60 2.10
CA ILE A 978 -72.14 -24.25 2.01
C ILE A 978 -72.41 -23.94 0.55
N ARG A 979 -73.66 -23.61 0.22
CA ARG A 979 -74.04 -23.12 -1.11
C ARG A 979 -74.63 -21.71 -1.04
N PHE A 980 -74.06 -20.79 -1.81
CA PHE A 980 -74.48 -19.39 -1.88
C PHE A 980 -74.55 -18.89 -3.33
N ALA A 981 -75.77 -18.67 -3.84
CA ALA A 981 -76.01 -18.18 -5.19
C ALA A 981 -76.15 -16.65 -5.22
N TYR A 982 -75.56 -15.98 -6.22
CA TYR A 982 -75.58 -14.51 -6.34
C TYR A 982 -75.48 -14.00 -7.78
N ARG A 983 -75.94 -12.76 -7.99
CA ARG A 983 -75.73 -11.99 -9.22
C ARG A 983 -74.96 -10.70 -8.92
N VAL A 984 -74.28 -10.16 -9.93
CA VAL A 984 -73.48 -8.93 -9.77
C VAL A 984 -73.98 -7.86 -10.74
N ARG A 985 -74.16 -6.63 -10.26
CA ARG A 985 -74.56 -5.47 -11.07
C ARG A 985 -73.53 -4.34 -10.93
N ALA A 986 -73.10 -3.76 -12.05
CA ALA A 986 -72.22 -2.58 -12.06
C ALA A 986 -73.00 -1.33 -11.64
N ASN A 987 -72.35 -0.42 -10.91
CA ASN A 987 -72.97 0.80 -10.37
C ASN A 987 -73.01 1.98 -11.38
N GLY A 988 -72.65 1.77 -12.67
CA GLY A 988 -72.49 2.81 -13.71
C GLY A 988 -73.11 2.48 -15.08
N HIS A 989 -72.96 3.39 -16.07
CA HIS A 989 -73.48 3.22 -17.44
C HIS A 989 -72.82 2.04 -18.18
N PHE A 990 -73.64 1.30 -18.92
CA PHE A 990 -73.31 0.07 -19.62
C PHE A 990 -72.49 0.34 -20.90
N ASP A 991 -71.44 -0.45 -21.15
CA ASP A 991 -70.63 -0.41 -22.39
C ASP A 991 -71.33 -1.25 -23.48
N PRO A 992 -71.85 -0.64 -24.56
CA PRO A 992 -72.65 -1.34 -25.57
C PRO A 992 -71.86 -2.37 -26.40
N ASP A 993 -70.52 -2.37 -26.32
CA ASP A 993 -69.66 -3.29 -27.08
C ASP A 993 -69.41 -4.63 -26.37
N ILE A 994 -69.97 -4.85 -25.17
CA ILE A 994 -69.85 -6.12 -24.43
C ILE A 994 -70.96 -7.09 -24.86
N PRO A 995 -70.64 -8.34 -25.27
CA PRO A 995 -71.64 -9.35 -25.61
C PRO A 995 -72.62 -9.65 -24.46
N GLU A 996 -73.91 -9.83 -24.76
CA GLU A 996 -75.00 -10.05 -23.78
C GLU A 996 -74.73 -11.22 -22.81
N GLY A 997 -74.20 -12.32 -23.34
CA GLY A 997 -73.85 -13.51 -22.54
C GLY A 997 -72.64 -13.33 -21.60
N VAL A 998 -71.93 -12.19 -21.64
CA VAL A 998 -70.80 -11.91 -20.75
C VAL A 998 -71.26 -11.20 -19.46
N TYR A 999 -72.31 -10.38 -19.52
CA TYR A 999 -72.73 -9.56 -18.36
C TYR A 999 -73.98 -10.05 -17.63
N ASP A 1000 -74.93 -10.76 -18.27
CA ASP A 1000 -76.09 -11.37 -17.58
C ASP A 1000 -75.76 -12.79 -17.08
N ARG A 1001 -74.85 -12.88 -16.10
CA ARG A 1001 -74.35 -14.15 -15.55
C ARG A 1001 -74.78 -14.36 -14.09
N GLU A 1002 -75.23 -15.58 -13.79
CA GLU A 1002 -75.44 -16.06 -12.41
C GLU A 1002 -74.18 -16.75 -11.88
N TYR A 1003 -73.84 -16.47 -10.63
CA TYR A 1003 -72.66 -16.97 -9.96
C TYR A 1003 -73.04 -17.80 -8.74
N VAL A 1004 -72.26 -18.83 -8.43
CA VAL A 1004 -72.48 -19.71 -7.28
C VAL A 1004 -71.16 -19.84 -6.52
N TYR A 1005 -71.24 -19.72 -5.20
CA TYR A 1005 -70.17 -20.03 -4.25
C TYR A 1005 -70.52 -21.33 -3.54
N GLU A 1006 -69.61 -22.30 -3.62
CA GLU A 1006 -69.72 -23.62 -2.99
C GLU A 1006 -68.44 -23.90 -2.19
N GLU A 1007 -68.59 -24.32 -0.94
CA GLU A 1007 -67.47 -24.65 -0.04
C GLU A 1007 -67.83 -25.80 0.92
N ASP A 1008 -66.98 -26.84 0.95
CA ASP A 1008 -67.08 -27.94 1.91
C ASP A 1008 -66.26 -27.63 3.17
N ILE A 1009 -66.85 -27.76 4.35
CA ILE A 1009 -66.22 -27.49 5.64
C ILE A 1009 -66.33 -28.70 6.57
N ALA A 1010 -65.19 -29.22 7.02
CA ALA A 1010 -65.09 -30.29 8.01
C ALA A 1010 -65.04 -29.72 9.44
N LEU A 1011 -66.00 -30.10 10.29
CA LEU A 1011 -66.13 -29.60 11.67
C LEU A 1011 -65.89 -30.71 12.70
N THR A 1012 -65.04 -30.46 13.71
CA THR A 1012 -64.76 -31.38 14.86
C THR A 1012 -65.33 -30.81 16.16
N VAL A 1013 -65.98 -31.63 16.99
CA VAL A 1013 -66.58 -31.20 18.28
C VAL A 1013 -65.84 -31.86 19.46
N GLN A 1014 -64.94 -31.14 20.19
CA GLN A 1014 -64.07 -31.67 21.26
C GLN A 1014 -64.55 -31.45 22.72
N ARG A 1015 -64.09 -32.29 23.68
CA ARG A 1015 -64.31 -32.20 25.16
C ARG A 1015 -62.98 -32.13 25.97
N ALA A 1016 -62.94 -31.49 27.15
CA ALA A 1016 -61.71 -31.24 27.94
C ALA A 1016 -61.39 -32.30 29.06
N CYS A 1017 -60.09 -32.60 29.33
CA CYS A 1017 -59.60 -33.70 30.21
C CYS A 1017 -58.95 -33.29 31.56
N TYR A 1018 -58.33 -32.11 31.67
CA TYR A 1018 -57.66 -31.62 32.88
C TYR A 1018 -58.07 -30.18 33.23
N GLU A 1019 -58.01 -29.82 34.51
CA GLU A 1019 -58.21 -28.44 34.98
C GLU A 1019 -56.93 -27.90 35.62
N LEU A 1020 -56.50 -26.70 35.20
CA LEU A 1020 -55.21 -26.11 35.60
C LEU A 1020 -55.39 -24.75 36.30
N CYS A 1021 -54.57 -24.51 37.33
CA CYS A 1021 -54.47 -23.25 38.05
C CYS A 1021 -53.02 -22.88 38.36
N ALA A 1022 -52.64 -21.61 38.14
CA ALA A 1022 -51.28 -21.11 38.32
C ALA A 1022 -51.21 -19.88 39.23
N GLN A 1023 -50.14 -19.78 40.03
CA GLN A 1023 -49.89 -18.68 40.97
C GLN A 1023 -48.42 -18.26 41.03
N LEU A 1024 -48.13 -16.96 41.05
CA LEU A 1024 -46.77 -16.39 41.10
C LEU A 1024 -46.42 -15.87 42.50
N LEU A 1025 -45.21 -16.18 43.00
CA LEU A 1025 -44.68 -15.73 44.30
C LEU A 1025 -43.29 -15.11 44.16
N SER A 1026 -42.99 -14.04 44.91
CA SER A 1026 -41.67 -13.39 44.90
C SER A 1026 -40.63 -14.19 45.72
N SER A 1027 -39.37 -14.28 45.25
CA SER A 1027 -38.32 -15.03 45.97
C SER A 1027 -37.64 -14.25 47.10
N GLN A 1028 -37.86 -12.93 47.21
CA GLN A 1028 -37.25 -12.10 48.26
C GLN A 1028 -37.93 -12.27 49.64
N PRO A 1029 -37.18 -12.37 50.74
CA PRO A 1029 -37.71 -12.40 52.11
C PRO A 1029 -38.73 -11.28 52.39
N GLY A 1030 -39.99 -11.62 52.67
CA GLY A 1030 -41.01 -10.66 53.12
C GLY A 1030 -41.70 -9.82 52.04
N ALA A 1031 -41.35 -9.98 50.76
CA ALA A 1031 -41.99 -9.27 49.65
C ALA A 1031 -43.20 -10.05 49.09
N VAL A 1032 -44.37 -9.40 49.01
CA VAL A 1032 -45.60 -10.00 48.43
C VAL A 1032 -45.68 -9.82 46.92
N LEU A 1033 -44.99 -8.81 46.37
CA LEU A 1033 -45.08 -8.40 44.96
C LEU A 1033 -43.82 -8.75 44.16
N CYS A 1034 -44.03 -9.07 42.89
CA CYS A 1034 -42.95 -9.40 41.93
C CYS A 1034 -42.27 -8.10 41.45
N ARG A 1035 -40.95 -8.15 41.25
CA ARG A 1035 -40.15 -7.03 40.75
C ARG A 1035 -39.30 -7.43 39.57
N VAL A 1036 -39.09 -6.49 38.65
CA VAL A 1036 -38.26 -6.69 37.46
C VAL A 1036 -36.86 -7.13 37.88
N ASP A 1037 -36.34 -8.10 37.14
CA ASP A 1037 -35.03 -8.74 37.32
C ASP A 1037 -34.81 -9.47 38.65
N SER A 1038 -35.83 -9.56 39.50
CA SER A 1038 -35.81 -10.39 40.71
C SER A 1038 -36.48 -11.73 40.43
N ALA A 1039 -35.82 -12.83 40.80
CA ALA A 1039 -36.39 -14.17 40.64
C ALA A 1039 -37.73 -14.32 41.40
N CYS A 1040 -38.66 -15.02 40.78
CA CYS A 1040 -39.97 -15.35 41.31
C CYS A 1040 -40.22 -16.86 41.09
N ASP A 1041 -41.09 -17.45 41.89
CA ASP A 1041 -41.50 -18.84 41.78
C ASP A 1041 -42.94 -18.91 41.22
N LEU A 1042 -43.11 -19.44 40.02
CA LEU A 1042 -44.40 -19.78 39.43
C LEU A 1042 -44.80 -21.19 39.90
N ILE A 1043 -45.84 -21.27 40.71
CA ILE A 1043 -46.43 -22.51 41.19
C ILE A 1043 -47.56 -22.92 40.23
N VAL A 1044 -47.46 -24.13 39.69
CA VAL A 1044 -48.49 -24.74 38.85
C VAL A 1044 -49.12 -25.89 39.60
N SER A 1045 -50.45 -25.86 39.70
CA SER A 1045 -51.26 -26.91 40.30
C SER A 1045 -52.24 -27.49 39.28
N LEU A 1046 -52.34 -28.81 39.26
CA LEU A 1046 -53.11 -29.58 38.29
C LEU A 1046 -54.13 -30.47 39.00
N ARG A 1047 -55.38 -30.48 38.49
CA ARG A 1047 -56.47 -31.39 38.87
C ARG A 1047 -56.89 -32.23 37.65
N SER A 1048 -56.96 -33.55 37.81
CA SER A 1048 -57.49 -34.47 36.79
C SER A 1048 -59.03 -34.45 36.76
N LEU A 1049 -59.67 -34.25 35.60
CA LEU A 1049 -61.13 -34.42 35.42
C LEU A 1049 -61.50 -35.88 35.11
N THR A 1050 -60.49 -36.73 34.94
CA THR A 1050 -60.61 -38.17 34.61
C THR A 1050 -60.09 -39.08 35.73
N ASN A 1051 -59.61 -38.53 36.85
CA ASN A 1051 -59.11 -39.22 38.07
C ASN A 1051 -57.93 -40.20 37.88
N LYS A 1052 -57.03 -39.97 36.92
CA LYS A 1052 -55.83 -40.83 36.69
C LYS A 1052 -54.62 -40.42 37.55
N VAL A 1053 -53.85 -41.41 38.03
CA VAL A 1053 -52.59 -41.24 38.80
C VAL A 1053 -51.39 -41.52 37.88
N GLU A 1054 -50.66 -40.48 37.50
CA GLU A 1054 -49.55 -40.58 36.54
C GLU A 1054 -48.50 -39.49 36.74
N THR A 1055 -47.32 -39.68 36.16
CA THR A 1055 -46.34 -38.58 36.03
C THR A 1055 -46.62 -37.86 34.72
N VAL A 1056 -46.80 -36.54 34.78
CA VAL A 1056 -46.96 -35.68 33.60
C VAL A 1056 -45.79 -34.72 33.51
N VAL A 1057 -45.50 -34.24 32.31
CA VAL A 1057 -44.54 -33.15 32.11
C VAL A 1057 -45.32 -31.85 32.03
N ILE A 1058 -45.01 -30.90 32.90
CA ILE A 1058 -45.55 -29.55 32.83
C ILE A 1058 -44.56 -28.70 32.04
N GLY A 1059 -45.05 -28.13 30.94
CA GLY A 1059 -44.35 -27.12 30.16
C GLY A 1059 -44.82 -25.73 30.55
N VAL A 1060 -43.87 -24.83 30.73
CA VAL A 1060 -44.14 -23.40 30.90
C VAL A 1060 -43.40 -22.65 29.81
N ASP A 1061 -44.16 -21.88 29.04
CA ASP A 1061 -43.61 -21.03 28.00
C ASP A 1061 -44.14 -19.60 28.10
N ALA A 1062 -43.32 -18.65 27.68
CA ALA A 1062 -43.68 -17.25 27.67
C ALA A 1062 -42.77 -16.50 26.70
N ASP A 1063 -43.27 -15.35 26.22
CA ASP A 1063 -42.44 -14.42 25.48
C ASP A 1063 -41.26 -13.97 26.36
N SER A 1064 -40.04 -14.13 25.83
CA SER A 1064 -38.80 -13.81 26.54
C SER A 1064 -38.66 -12.33 26.88
N ARG A 1065 -39.41 -11.45 26.21
CA ARG A 1065 -39.52 -10.02 26.53
C ARG A 1065 -40.25 -9.79 27.86
N PHE A 1066 -41.14 -10.71 28.23
CA PHE A 1066 -41.95 -10.61 29.45
C PHE A 1066 -41.34 -11.42 30.60
N TRP A 1067 -40.90 -12.65 30.33
CA TRP A 1067 -40.40 -13.58 31.35
C TRP A 1067 -39.13 -14.29 30.90
N ALA A 1068 -38.11 -14.30 31.76
CA ALA A 1068 -36.97 -15.21 31.63
C ALA A 1068 -37.20 -16.45 32.51
N ILE A 1069 -37.30 -17.61 31.88
CA ILE A 1069 -37.59 -18.89 32.54
C ILE A 1069 -36.31 -19.72 32.52
N ASN A 1070 -35.76 -20.06 33.69
CA ASN A 1070 -34.51 -20.81 33.77
C ASN A 1070 -34.69 -22.28 33.35
N GLU A 1071 -35.78 -22.90 33.80
CA GLU A 1071 -36.10 -24.30 33.49
C GLU A 1071 -37.51 -24.32 32.89
N LYS A 1072 -37.68 -24.56 31.58
CA LYS A 1072 -39.01 -24.50 30.94
C LYS A 1072 -39.90 -25.73 31.21
N HIS A 1073 -39.32 -26.83 31.67
CA HIS A 1073 -40.04 -28.10 31.81
C HIS A 1073 -39.70 -28.77 33.13
N LYS A 1074 -40.72 -29.31 33.80
CA LYS A 1074 -40.56 -30.12 35.02
C LYS A 1074 -41.49 -31.32 35.01
N LEU A 1075 -40.98 -32.41 35.55
CA LEU A 1075 -41.77 -33.60 35.85
C LEU A 1075 -42.67 -33.32 37.06
N LEU A 1076 -43.93 -33.67 36.93
CA LEU A 1076 -44.93 -33.57 37.98
C LEU A 1076 -45.60 -34.92 38.20
N TYR A 1077 -45.44 -35.48 39.40
CA TYR A 1077 -46.18 -36.66 39.82
C TYR A 1077 -47.56 -36.26 40.35
N VAL A 1078 -48.62 -36.69 39.67
CA VAL A 1078 -50.01 -36.57 40.14
C VAL A 1078 -50.23 -37.64 41.20
N LYS A 1079 -50.60 -37.24 42.41
CA LYS A 1079 -50.85 -38.16 43.52
C LYS A 1079 -52.18 -38.89 43.34
N GLU A 1080 -52.40 -39.93 44.14
CA GLU A 1080 -53.68 -40.66 44.21
C GLU A 1080 -54.91 -39.77 44.43
N SER A 1081 -54.75 -38.60 45.05
CA SER A 1081 -55.82 -37.60 45.19
C SER A 1081 -56.21 -36.88 43.89
N GLY A 1082 -55.63 -37.23 42.74
CA GLY A 1082 -55.84 -36.53 41.45
C GLY A 1082 -55.18 -35.15 41.36
N LEU A 1083 -54.30 -34.80 42.32
CA LEU A 1083 -53.65 -33.49 42.44
C LEU A 1083 -52.13 -33.59 42.34
N GLY A 1084 -51.52 -32.66 41.61
CA GLY A 1084 -50.07 -32.48 41.52
C GLY A 1084 -49.67 -31.01 41.59
N GLN A 1085 -48.48 -30.72 42.15
CA GLN A 1085 -47.92 -29.36 42.20
C GLN A 1085 -46.40 -29.32 41.95
N THR A 1086 -45.96 -28.38 41.11
CA THR A 1086 -44.54 -28.11 40.82
C THR A 1086 -44.28 -26.60 40.78
N SER A 1087 -43.01 -26.17 40.84
CA SER A 1087 -42.62 -24.76 40.86
C SER A 1087 -41.47 -24.44 39.91
N PHE A 1088 -41.63 -23.36 39.14
CA PHE A 1088 -40.67 -22.87 38.15
C PHE A 1088 -40.06 -21.55 38.60
N SER A 1089 -38.74 -21.40 38.49
CA SER A 1089 -38.09 -20.12 38.76
C SER A 1089 -38.14 -19.26 37.49
N VAL A 1090 -38.84 -18.15 37.59
CA VAL A 1090 -39.10 -17.20 36.50
C VAL A 1090 -38.72 -15.80 36.93
N VAL A 1091 -38.14 -15.01 36.02
CA VAL A 1091 -37.71 -13.64 36.30
C VAL A 1091 -38.48 -12.71 35.36
N PRO A 1092 -39.34 -11.81 35.86
CA PRO A 1092 -40.02 -10.85 34.99
C PRO A 1092 -39.02 -9.83 34.45
N LYS A 1093 -39.15 -9.50 33.18
CA LYS A 1093 -38.22 -8.61 32.45
C LYS A 1093 -38.76 -7.21 32.19
N MET A 1094 -40.00 -6.95 32.58
CA MET A 1094 -40.66 -5.66 32.33
C MET A 1094 -41.53 -5.25 33.52
N VAL A 1095 -41.68 -3.94 33.74
CA VAL A 1095 -42.61 -3.36 34.73
C VAL A 1095 -44.01 -3.28 34.10
N GLY A 1096 -45.07 -3.57 34.85
CA GLY A 1096 -46.45 -3.44 34.37
C GLY A 1096 -47.26 -4.73 34.51
N PHE A 1097 -48.45 -4.77 33.88
CA PHE A 1097 -49.34 -5.93 33.89
C PHE A 1097 -48.93 -6.93 32.81
N LEU A 1098 -48.29 -8.01 33.26
CA LEU A 1098 -47.80 -9.07 32.39
C LEU A 1098 -48.78 -10.23 32.36
N PRO A 1099 -49.08 -10.83 31.20
CA PRO A 1099 -49.83 -12.07 31.15
C PRO A 1099 -49.05 -13.18 31.88
N TYR A 1100 -49.80 -14.09 32.51
CA TYR A 1100 -49.21 -15.30 33.06
C TYR A 1100 -48.53 -16.11 31.94
N PRO A 1101 -47.39 -16.77 32.22
CA PRO A 1101 -46.81 -17.74 31.30
C PRO A 1101 -47.84 -18.80 30.88
N SER A 1102 -47.81 -19.20 29.60
CA SER A 1102 -48.66 -20.28 29.10
C SER A 1102 -48.21 -21.61 29.71
N ILE A 1103 -49.19 -22.44 30.07
CA ILE A 1103 -48.95 -23.71 30.74
C ILE A 1103 -49.57 -24.80 29.91
N THR A 1104 -48.76 -25.78 29.55
CA THR A 1104 -49.18 -26.97 28.80
C THR A 1104 -48.86 -28.23 29.57
N VAL A 1105 -49.65 -29.28 29.31
CA VAL A 1105 -49.53 -30.58 29.98
C VAL A 1105 -49.29 -31.65 28.94
N TYR A 1106 -48.23 -32.41 29.13
CA TYR A 1106 -47.85 -33.53 28.28
C TYR A 1106 -47.80 -34.82 29.10
N CYS A 1107 -48.11 -35.95 28.47
CA CYS A 1107 -47.80 -37.26 29.06
C CYS A 1107 -46.28 -37.41 29.28
N CYS A 1108 -45.84 -38.11 30.34
CA CYS A 1108 -44.43 -38.46 30.54
C CYS A 1108 -44.19 -39.93 30.19
N HIS A 1109 -43.23 -40.20 29.29
CA HIS A 1109 -42.90 -41.57 28.86
C HIS A 1109 -42.00 -42.35 29.85
N HIS A 1110 -41.29 -41.68 30.79
CA HIS A 1110 -40.32 -42.32 31.70
C HIS A 1110 -40.83 -42.41 33.16
N LEU A 1111 -40.80 -43.60 33.77
CA LEU A 1111 -41.15 -43.89 35.17
C LEU A 1111 -39.91 -43.76 36.08
N ARG A 1112 -39.97 -43.05 37.22
CA ARG A 1112 -38.88 -43.04 38.22
C ARG A 1112 -39.32 -43.47 39.63
N THR A 1113 -38.56 -44.42 40.18
CA THR A 1113 -38.60 -44.97 41.55
C THR A 1113 -37.70 -44.15 42.51
N SER A 1114 -37.95 -44.24 43.83
CA SER A 1114 -37.59 -43.26 44.87
C SER A 1114 -36.09 -43.02 45.21
N SER A 1115 -35.11 -43.46 44.42
CA SER A 1115 -33.67 -43.40 44.77
C SER A 1115 -32.77 -42.53 43.88
N ASP A 1116 -33.26 -41.89 42.82
CA ASP A 1116 -32.44 -41.05 41.93
C ASP A 1116 -32.54 -39.56 42.27
N LYS A 1117 -31.57 -39.03 43.03
CA LYS A 1117 -31.53 -37.60 43.44
C LYS A 1117 -30.54 -36.71 42.67
N SER A 1118 -30.05 -37.12 41.50
CA SER A 1118 -29.22 -36.24 40.66
C SER A 1118 -29.34 -36.55 39.17
N LEU A 1119 -30.38 -36.01 38.51
CA LEU A 1119 -30.28 -35.63 37.09
C LEU A 1119 -30.69 -34.17 36.95
N GLY A 1120 -29.71 -33.33 36.63
CA GLY A 1120 -29.87 -31.88 36.50
C GLY A 1120 -30.33 -31.40 35.12
N HIS A 1121 -30.80 -32.30 34.23
CA HIS A 1121 -31.31 -31.90 32.91
C HIS A 1121 -32.35 -32.90 32.40
N ILE A 1122 -33.54 -32.43 32.01
CA ILE A 1122 -34.61 -33.24 31.38
C ILE A 1122 -34.42 -33.15 29.86
N GLU A 1123 -34.23 -34.30 29.20
CA GLU A 1123 -34.13 -34.39 27.74
C GLU A 1123 -35.52 -34.44 27.08
N GLN A 1124 -35.68 -33.79 25.91
CA GLN A 1124 -36.95 -33.71 25.17
C GLN A 1124 -37.53 -35.07 24.73
N SER A 1125 -36.74 -36.15 24.80
CA SER A 1125 -37.16 -37.52 24.52
C SER A 1125 -38.18 -38.08 25.53
N MET A 1126 -38.42 -37.42 26.66
CA MET A 1126 -39.34 -37.89 27.71
C MET A 1126 -40.81 -37.46 27.53
N PHE A 1127 -41.13 -36.63 26.53
CA PHE A 1127 -42.44 -35.99 26.35
C PHE A 1127 -43.39 -36.82 25.46
N GLY A 1128 -44.65 -36.96 25.86
CA GLY A 1128 -45.74 -37.58 25.10
C GLY A 1128 -46.82 -36.62 24.63
N ALA A 1129 -48.00 -37.15 24.28
CA ALA A 1129 -49.08 -36.39 23.68
C ALA A 1129 -49.57 -35.21 24.55
N HIS A 1130 -50.01 -34.13 23.90
CA HIS A 1130 -50.61 -32.98 24.57
C HIS A 1130 -52.03 -33.33 25.03
N LEU A 1131 -52.36 -32.96 26.27
CA LEU A 1131 -53.64 -33.30 26.88
C LEU A 1131 -54.57 -32.09 26.91
N ALA A 1132 -55.80 -32.23 26.39
CA ALA A 1132 -56.80 -31.16 26.36
C ALA A 1132 -57.13 -30.71 27.78
N SER A 1133 -56.91 -29.44 28.09
CA SER A 1133 -57.07 -28.90 29.43
C SER A 1133 -57.78 -27.56 29.43
N PHE A 1134 -58.61 -27.35 30.45
CA PHE A 1134 -59.23 -26.08 30.74
C PHE A 1134 -58.38 -25.33 31.77
N ILE A 1135 -57.92 -24.14 31.41
CA ILE A 1135 -57.08 -23.31 32.29
C ILE A 1135 -57.95 -22.22 32.90
N ARG A 1136 -58.22 -22.31 34.21
CA ARG A 1136 -59.04 -21.30 34.92
C ARG A 1136 -58.41 -19.92 34.95
N THR A 1137 -57.09 -19.86 34.97
CA THR A 1137 -56.35 -18.59 35.01
C THR A 1137 -56.04 -18.03 33.62
N ASN A 1138 -56.60 -18.62 32.55
CA ASN A 1138 -56.36 -18.14 31.20
C ASN A 1138 -56.90 -16.71 31.04
N GLY A 1139 -56.05 -15.81 30.52
CA GLY A 1139 -56.37 -14.39 30.43
C GLY A 1139 -56.12 -13.55 31.69
N LYS A 1140 -55.58 -14.11 32.80
CA LYS A 1140 -55.15 -13.30 33.96
C LYS A 1140 -53.78 -12.65 33.73
N GLN A 1141 -53.57 -11.49 34.36
CA GLN A 1141 -52.32 -10.72 34.33
C GLN A 1141 -51.79 -10.47 35.75
N VAL A 1142 -50.47 -10.33 35.91
CA VAL A 1142 -49.77 -10.00 37.16
C VAL A 1142 -49.07 -8.65 37.04
N HIS A 1143 -49.15 -7.83 38.07
CA HIS A 1143 -48.47 -6.53 38.11
C HIS A 1143 -47.04 -6.66 38.67
N VAL A 1144 -46.04 -6.28 37.88
CA VAL A 1144 -44.61 -6.30 38.26
C VAL A 1144 -44.10 -4.88 38.48
N LEU A 1145 -43.38 -4.66 39.59
CA LEU A 1145 -42.84 -3.37 40.01
C LEU A 1145 -41.35 -3.20 39.61
N GLY A 1146 -40.84 -1.97 39.62
CA GLY A 1146 -39.41 -1.67 39.33
C GLY A 1146 -38.41 -2.25 40.33
N ALA A 1147 -37.12 -2.33 39.95
CA ALA A 1147 -36.03 -2.88 40.76
C ALA A 1147 -35.73 -2.03 42.03
N PHE A 1148 -35.13 -2.63 43.06
CA PHE A 1148 -34.75 -1.94 44.32
C PHE A 1148 -33.40 -1.21 44.19
N ASN A 1149 -33.29 0.02 44.69
CA ASN A 1149 -32.04 0.76 44.84
C ASN A 1149 -31.26 0.26 46.08
N PRO A 1150 -29.97 -0.14 45.96
CA PRO A 1150 -29.25 -0.72 47.09
C PRO A 1150 -28.64 0.36 48.01
N SER A 1151 -29.12 0.47 49.25
CA SER A 1151 -28.38 1.09 50.36
C SER A 1151 -27.69 0.02 51.20
N ALA A 1152 -26.55 0.39 51.78
CA ALA A 1152 -25.58 -0.44 52.50
C ALA A 1152 -26.15 -1.32 53.63
N ASP A 1153 -25.39 -2.37 53.93
CA ASP A 1153 -25.52 -3.35 55.02
C ASP A 1153 -26.56 -4.47 54.83
N GLN A 1154 -26.08 -5.70 54.57
CA GLN A 1154 -26.03 -6.74 55.60
C GLN A 1154 -25.49 -8.08 55.06
N LYS A 1155 -24.54 -8.61 55.83
CA LYS A 1155 -23.99 -9.97 55.76
C LYS A 1155 -25.04 -11.02 56.20
N SER A 1156 -24.80 -12.25 55.73
CA SER A 1156 -25.20 -13.55 56.30
C SER A 1156 -26.70 -13.87 56.44
N THR A 1157 -27.15 -14.94 55.77
CA THR A 1157 -27.95 -16.02 56.37
C THR A 1157 -28.26 -17.11 55.32
N SER A 1158 -27.47 -18.19 55.33
CA SER A 1158 -27.67 -19.40 54.51
C SER A 1158 -28.57 -20.46 55.16
N SER A 1159 -29.50 -20.09 56.05
CA SER A 1159 -30.30 -21.05 56.84
C SER A 1159 -31.83 -20.99 56.69
N ASP A 1160 -32.40 -20.11 55.86
CA ASP A 1160 -33.87 -19.88 55.85
C ASP A 1160 -34.68 -20.52 54.70
N LYS A 1161 -34.04 -21.24 53.77
CA LYS A 1161 -34.74 -21.90 52.63
C LYS A 1161 -35.67 -23.05 53.04
N SER A 1162 -35.38 -23.74 54.14
CA SER A 1162 -36.14 -24.91 54.62
C SER A 1162 -37.50 -24.54 55.25
N ARG A 1163 -37.58 -23.35 55.89
CA ARG A 1163 -38.76 -22.94 56.65
C ARG A 1163 -39.90 -22.40 55.76
N ARG A 1164 -39.58 -21.77 54.62
CA ARG A 1164 -40.56 -21.16 53.69
C ARG A 1164 -41.36 -22.16 52.85
N LEU A 1165 -40.78 -23.31 52.50
CA LEU A 1165 -41.49 -24.36 51.76
C LEU A 1165 -42.60 -25.05 52.59
N LYS A 1166 -42.49 -25.01 53.93
CA LYS A 1166 -43.52 -25.53 54.84
C LYS A 1166 -44.71 -24.58 55.02
N GLU A 1167 -44.48 -23.26 55.07
CA GLU A 1167 -45.58 -22.27 55.16
C GLU A 1167 -46.35 -22.11 53.84
N ALA A 1168 -45.70 -22.24 52.68
CA ALA A 1168 -46.38 -22.21 51.37
C ALA A 1168 -47.28 -23.45 51.14
N LYS A 1169 -46.84 -24.64 51.59
CA LYS A 1169 -47.65 -25.87 51.51
C LYS A 1169 -48.95 -25.80 52.32
N SER A 1170 -48.97 -25.06 53.43
CA SER A 1170 -50.15 -24.90 54.29
C SER A 1170 -51.21 -23.95 53.71
N ARG A 1171 -50.84 -22.99 52.86
CA ARG A 1171 -51.78 -22.04 52.24
C ARG A 1171 -52.42 -22.56 50.95
N LEU A 1172 -51.81 -23.56 50.29
CA LEU A 1172 -52.24 -24.05 48.97
C LEU A 1172 -53.27 -25.18 48.99
N THR A 1173 -53.57 -25.77 50.15
CA THR A 1173 -54.66 -26.76 50.25
C THR A 1173 -56.06 -26.14 50.18
N LYS A 1174 -56.18 -24.79 50.19
CA LYS A 1174 -57.46 -24.05 50.17
C LYS A 1174 -57.86 -23.45 48.81
N LEU A 1175 -57.15 -23.78 47.72
CA LEU A 1175 -57.34 -23.14 46.39
C LEU A 1175 -58.02 -24.05 45.34
N PHE A 1176 -58.39 -25.27 45.69
CA PHE A 1176 -59.18 -26.19 44.84
C PHE A 1176 -60.57 -26.52 45.39
N ASP A 1177 -60.95 -25.83 46.48
CA ASP A 1177 -62.34 -25.51 46.80
C ASP A 1177 -62.59 -24.08 46.28
#